data_AF-A0A812SV02-F1
#
_entry.id   AF-A0A812SV02-F1
#
_cell.length_a   1.000
_cell.length_b   1.000
_cell.length_c   1.000
_cell.angle_alpha   90.00
_cell.angle_beta   90.00
_cell.angle_gamma   90.00
#
_symmetry.space_group_name_H-M   'P 1'
#
loop_
_entity.id
_entity.type
_entity.pdbx_description
1 polymer ?
#
loop_
_entity_poly.entity_id
_entity_poly.type
_entity_poly.pdbx_seq_one_letter_code
_entity_poly.pdbx_strand_id
1 'polypeptide(L)'
;MQACIHTHTRTHTHREKSPQVAQDVQQSLQTDGPRLRPAGSSTPLGIHVCQTLDDIYRCFQTPEEANGDELLKACCQEARQPVADEHLKQSVFGLLTPEEIKDFLLAPDHRMWMEIRRETEHFLQLLDEPGTRVPWKVRDITPASKSELLRKLRPVVMDQTVREPATNTPFGHTGYMKFLTLEIIRRMGFKDVAITGQYYGSSYTPETQILEWMRYKGVPMDGMAAMFGPGERTAGIKAIREFGIPNAFLDLTLKASIRFRDANFVTSVLEAVEELDSIFTKMGLPRDPWRSDAVVKRPPASGEISVNLVDLMEFLDLQPGETLEEGEKKPQQLQAEEAFARWKKSDAFRRRVVAILTEEGRGCASHKDYGVVTRWLRKHFPEEEKYRILIHAHAGDGNTQDAAGIESALNGGNGVWSAVIPQAAQGGHNSSLVFLDNMLQMGNENVLQDFWLFQASQCARHIYYLNFNTYDIPGDCPIWGDRVNKLTHTAFCKVKGEDWRQRRGNYYNVWGEREALDLKDVAKNSKHRRDVNELRSKEKETEGQYRISPLVSDLDTWTMRISETRILGPREISGEISEEVRALGFTLMNAGLRVNLDAEETLGRLVRIAKRILEERARLGLFQNLILYETWSALFFKGVTWGLCRISNTGL
;
A
#
# COMPACT_ATOMS: atom_id res chain seq x y z
N MET A 1 24.28 -0.82 -54.71
CA MET A 1 24.27 -1.11 -53.26
C MET A 1 22.82 -1.31 -52.83
N GLN A 2 22.36 -2.57 -52.86
CA GLN A 2 21.03 -2.98 -52.40
C GLN A 2 21.12 -3.24 -50.89
N ALA A 3 20.35 -2.49 -50.10
CA ALA A 3 20.20 -2.73 -48.67
C ALA A 3 19.03 -3.69 -48.45
N CYS A 4 19.35 -4.88 -47.95
CA CYS A 4 18.41 -5.93 -47.58
C CYS A 4 17.82 -5.58 -46.20
N ILE A 5 16.52 -5.27 -46.13
CA ILE A 5 15.79 -5.11 -44.87
C ILE A 5 15.20 -6.49 -44.54
N HIS A 6 15.78 -7.16 -43.54
CA HIS A 6 15.19 -8.36 -42.93
C HIS A 6 14.11 -7.94 -41.95
N THR A 7 12.84 -8.12 -42.34
CA THR A 7 11.70 -8.10 -41.44
C THR A 7 11.58 -9.47 -40.79
N HIS A 8 11.93 -9.58 -39.50
CA HIS A 8 11.58 -10.75 -38.69
C HIS A 8 10.12 -10.66 -38.27
N THR A 9 9.26 -11.37 -38.98
CA THR A 9 7.89 -11.70 -38.56
C THR A 9 7.96 -12.74 -37.45
N ARG A 10 7.84 -12.31 -36.18
CA ARG A 10 7.53 -13.21 -35.06
C ARG A 10 6.07 -13.64 -35.17
N THR A 11 5.83 -14.83 -35.71
CA THR A 11 4.55 -15.52 -35.57
C THR A 11 4.40 -16.02 -34.14
N HIS A 12 3.66 -15.27 -33.32
CA HIS A 12 3.18 -15.78 -32.03
C HIS A 12 2.01 -16.72 -32.29
N THR A 13 2.27 -18.03 -32.25
CA THR A 13 1.23 -19.05 -32.13
C THR A 13 0.56 -18.89 -30.76
N HIS A 14 -0.74 -18.57 -30.75
CA HIS A 14 -1.56 -18.72 -29.56
C HIS A 14 -1.51 -20.18 -29.11
N ARG A 15 -0.77 -20.44 -28.03
CA ARG A 15 -0.79 -21.71 -27.32
C ARG A 15 -2.09 -21.71 -26.52
N GLU A 16 -3.08 -22.46 -26.98
CA GLU A 16 -4.20 -22.86 -26.12
C GLU A 16 -3.60 -23.48 -24.84
N LYS A 17 -3.95 -22.94 -23.67
CA LYS A 17 -3.54 -23.52 -22.40
C LYS A 17 -4.21 -24.88 -22.28
N SER A 18 -3.38 -25.92 -22.32
CA SER A 18 -3.72 -27.34 -22.35
C SER A 18 -4.43 -27.85 -21.08
N PRO A 19 -5.23 -28.94 -21.16
CA PRO A 19 -5.71 -29.77 -20.04
C PRO A 19 -4.66 -30.23 -19.01
N GLN A 20 -3.37 -30.02 -19.30
CA GLN A 20 -2.24 -30.41 -18.46
C GLN A 20 -2.32 -29.86 -17.03
N VAL A 21 -2.81 -28.63 -16.82
CA VAL A 21 -2.81 -28.01 -15.48
C VAL A 21 -3.79 -28.71 -14.53
N ALA A 22 -4.97 -29.11 -15.04
CA ALA A 22 -5.94 -29.88 -14.24
C ALA A 22 -5.39 -31.29 -13.91
N GLN A 23 -4.69 -31.91 -14.87
CA GLN A 23 -4.02 -33.19 -14.66
C GLN A 23 -2.86 -33.09 -13.66
N ASP A 24 -2.02 -32.05 -13.73
CA ASP A 24 -0.89 -31.84 -12.81
C ASP A 24 -1.39 -31.60 -11.37
N VAL A 25 -2.48 -30.85 -11.20
CA VAL A 25 -3.13 -30.65 -9.90
C VAL A 25 -3.69 -31.98 -9.37
N GLN A 26 -4.47 -32.71 -10.16
CA GLN A 26 -5.02 -34.01 -9.76
C GLN A 26 -3.92 -35.04 -9.46
N GLN A 27 -2.86 -35.07 -10.25
CA GLN A 27 -1.75 -36.01 -10.06
C GLN A 27 -0.98 -35.72 -8.77
N SER A 28 -0.76 -34.44 -8.44
CA SER A 28 -0.16 -34.07 -7.14
C SER A 28 -1.07 -34.39 -5.95
N LEU A 29 -2.39 -34.26 -6.12
CA LEU A 29 -3.37 -34.60 -5.08
C LEU A 29 -3.45 -36.11 -4.83
N GLN A 30 -3.23 -36.93 -5.85
CA GLN A 30 -3.29 -38.39 -5.76
C GLN A 30 -2.04 -39.03 -5.14
N THR A 31 -0.85 -38.47 -5.32
CA THR A 31 0.39 -39.13 -4.87
C THR A 31 0.82 -38.77 -3.45
N ASP A 32 0.58 -37.54 -2.99
CA ASP A 32 1.16 -37.04 -1.74
C ASP A 32 0.16 -36.47 -0.73
N GLY A 33 -1.13 -36.41 -1.12
CA GLY A 33 -2.15 -35.61 -0.46
C GLY A 33 -1.86 -34.11 -0.59
N PRO A 34 -2.85 -33.23 -0.44
CA PRO A 34 -2.61 -31.80 -0.39
C PRO A 34 -1.79 -31.49 0.87
N ARG A 35 -0.48 -31.30 0.72
CA ARG A 35 0.37 -30.75 1.76
C ARG A 35 0.46 -29.24 1.55
N LEU A 36 0.05 -28.47 2.55
CA LEU A 36 0.20 -27.02 2.60
C LEU A 36 1.67 -26.56 2.63
N ARG A 37 2.64 -27.47 2.66
CA ARG A 37 4.02 -27.14 2.34
C ARG A 37 4.77 -28.36 1.85
N PRO A 38 5.18 -28.41 0.57
CA PRO A 38 6.16 -29.38 0.13
C PRO A 38 7.44 -29.20 0.96
N ALA A 39 7.98 -30.29 1.50
CA ALA A 39 9.25 -30.25 2.22
C ALA A 39 10.34 -29.65 1.31
N GLY A 40 10.95 -28.55 1.73
CA GLY A 40 11.96 -27.83 0.95
C GLY A 40 11.45 -26.71 0.03
N SER A 41 10.14 -26.37 0.05
CA SER A 41 9.64 -25.22 -0.71
C SER A 41 10.23 -23.91 -0.18
N SER A 42 10.85 -23.14 -1.07
CA SER A 42 11.32 -21.77 -0.79
C SER A 42 10.20 -20.73 -0.78
N THR A 43 8.95 -21.14 -1.06
CA THR A 43 7.80 -20.23 -1.11
C THR A 43 7.43 -19.80 0.31
N PRO A 44 7.35 -18.48 0.57
CA PRO A 44 6.83 -17.95 1.83
C PRO A 44 5.44 -18.49 2.14
N LEU A 45 5.17 -18.79 3.42
CA LEU A 45 3.92 -19.46 3.82
C LEU A 45 2.68 -18.65 3.42
N GLY A 46 2.68 -17.32 3.61
CA GLY A 46 1.53 -16.49 3.25
C GLY A 46 1.22 -16.51 1.75
N ILE A 47 2.24 -16.54 0.89
CA ILE A 47 2.07 -16.71 -0.56
C ILE A 47 1.47 -18.08 -0.88
N HIS A 48 1.94 -19.12 -0.20
CA HIS A 48 1.40 -20.46 -0.41
C HIS A 48 -0.08 -20.54 -0.02
N VAL A 49 -0.48 -19.93 1.11
CA VAL A 49 -1.89 -19.85 1.51
C VAL A 49 -2.74 -19.15 0.43
N CYS A 50 -2.27 -18.03 -0.13
CA CYS A 50 -2.97 -17.37 -1.25
C CYS A 50 -3.13 -18.30 -2.47
N GLN A 51 -2.04 -18.95 -2.90
CA GLN A 51 -2.06 -19.83 -4.07
C GLN A 51 -3.00 -21.01 -3.87
N THR A 52 -3.00 -21.62 -2.69
CA THR A 52 -3.89 -22.73 -2.37
C THR A 52 -5.36 -22.29 -2.41
N LEU A 53 -5.69 -21.08 -1.94
CA LEU A 53 -7.05 -20.55 -2.05
C LEU A 53 -7.45 -20.22 -3.48
N ASP A 54 -6.53 -19.69 -4.31
CA ASP A 54 -6.78 -19.50 -5.74
C ASP A 54 -7.11 -20.83 -6.43
N ASP A 55 -6.42 -21.90 -6.05
CA ASP A 55 -6.64 -23.25 -6.58
C ASP A 55 -8.01 -23.80 -6.17
N ILE A 56 -8.37 -23.64 -4.89
CA ILE A 56 -9.70 -24.01 -4.37
C ILE A 56 -10.80 -23.21 -5.06
N TYR A 57 -10.61 -21.90 -5.24
CA TYR A 57 -11.55 -21.04 -5.97
C TYR A 57 -11.78 -21.54 -7.39
N ARG A 58 -10.70 -21.89 -8.11
CA ARG A 58 -10.77 -22.46 -9.47
C ARG A 58 -11.58 -23.76 -9.49
N CYS A 59 -11.37 -24.65 -8.51
CA CYS A 59 -12.16 -25.89 -8.39
C CYS A 59 -13.66 -25.59 -8.25
N PHE A 60 -14.04 -24.54 -7.51
CA PHE A 60 -15.45 -24.14 -7.40
C PHE A 60 -16.04 -23.54 -8.69
N GLN A 61 -15.20 -23.07 -9.63
CA GLN A 61 -15.68 -22.62 -10.94
C GLN A 61 -15.89 -23.77 -11.93
N THR A 62 -15.27 -24.94 -11.68
CA THR A 62 -15.33 -26.14 -12.53
C THR A 62 -15.58 -27.39 -11.67
N PRO A 63 -16.72 -27.48 -10.97
CA PRO A 63 -17.00 -28.54 -10.01
C PRO A 63 -17.02 -29.95 -10.61
N GLU A 64 -17.17 -30.07 -11.93
CA GLU A 64 -17.11 -31.34 -12.66
C GLU A 64 -15.67 -31.91 -12.74
N GLU A 65 -14.65 -31.07 -12.57
CA GLU A 65 -13.25 -31.42 -12.75
C GLU A 65 -12.51 -31.67 -11.43
N ALA A 66 -12.93 -31.04 -10.33
CA ALA A 66 -12.25 -31.13 -9.04
C ALA A 66 -13.19 -30.88 -7.84
N ASN A 67 -12.96 -31.62 -6.75
CA ASN A 67 -13.71 -31.47 -5.50
C ASN A 67 -13.07 -30.40 -4.59
N GLY A 68 -13.44 -29.14 -4.81
CA GLY A 68 -12.95 -28.01 -4.00
C GLY A 68 -13.29 -28.12 -2.51
N ASP A 69 -14.40 -28.78 -2.15
CA ASP A 69 -14.82 -28.95 -0.75
C ASP A 69 -13.91 -29.91 0.02
N GLU A 70 -13.50 -31.02 -0.61
CA GLU A 70 -12.55 -31.96 -0.01
C GLU A 70 -11.16 -31.34 0.17
N LEU A 71 -10.69 -30.62 -0.85
CA LEU A 71 -9.41 -29.91 -0.77
C LEU A 71 -9.39 -28.89 0.36
N LEU A 72 -10.44 -28.07 0.47
CA LEU A 72 -10.56 -27.07 1.51
C LEU A 72 -10.63 -27.69 2.91
N LYS A 73 -11.38 -28.79 3.08
CA LYS A 73 -11.42 -29.55 4.34
C LYS A 73 -10.06 -30.11 4.72
N ALA A 74 -9.32 -30.68 3.77
CA ALA A 74 -7.99 -31.22 4.01
C ALA A 74 -7.02 -30.13 4.49
N CYS A 75 -7.01 -28.96 3.84
CA CYS A 75 -6.20 -27.82 4.25
C CYS A 75 -6.53 -27.35 5.69
N CYS A 76 -7.82 -27.22 6.03
CA CYS A 76 -8.25 -26.86 7.38
C CYS A 76 -7.85 -27.92 8.42
N GLN A 77 -7.95 -29.20 8.09
CA GLN A 77 -7.55 -30.29 8.98
C GLN A 77 -6.04 -30.27 9.24
N GLU A 78 -5.22 -30.10 8.20
CA GLU A 78 -3.76 -29.97 8.32
C GLU A 78 -3.39 -28.77 9.18
N ALA A 79 -3.95 -27.59 8.91
CA ALA A 79 -3.65 -26.36 9.63
C ALA A 79 -4.00 -26.43 11.13
N ARG A 80 -4.97 -27.27 11.53
CA ARG A 80 -5.42 -27.44 12.91
C ARG A 80 -4.72 -28.56 13.67
N GLN A 81 -3.81 -29.30 13.03
CA GLN A 81 -3.06 -30.35 13.72
C GLN A 81 -2.17 -29.73 14.81
N PRO A 82 -1.98 -30.40 15.97
CA PRO A 82 -1.11 -29.90 17.03
C PRO A 82 0.33 -29.62 16.57
N VAL A 83 0.81 -30.41 15.59
CA VAL A 83 2.17 -30.31 15.01
C VAL A 83 2.29 -29.31 13.87
N ALA A 84 1.19 -28.66 13.45
CA ALA A 84 1.23 -27.67 12.38
C ALA A 84 2.02 -26.42 12.79
N ASP A 85 2.60 -25.75 11.79
CA ASP A 85 3.29 -24.47 11.96
C ASP A 85 2.34 -23.42 12.58
N GLU A 86 2.83 -22.63 13.53
CA GLU A 86 1.98 -21.65 14.23
C GLU A 86 1.43 -20.56 13.31
N HIS A 87 2.18 -20.15 12.28
CA HIS A 87 1.66 -19.21 11.30
C HIS A 87 0.56 -19.83 10.44
N LEU A 88 0.61 -21.14 10.21
CA LEU A 88 -0.45 -21.85 9.50
C LEU A 88 -1.72 -21.99 10.35
N LYS A 89 -1.57 -22.25 11.66
CA LYS A 89 -2.69 -22.23 12.63
C LYS A 89 -3.34 -20.85 12.73
N GLN A 90 -2.55 -19.79 12.58
CA GLN A 90 -3.02 -18.40 12.56
C GLN A 90 -3.53 -17.94 11.18
N SER A 91 -3.44 -18.79 10.15
CA SER A 91 -3.99 -18.47 8.83
C SER A 91 -5.50 -18.73 8.76
N VAL A 92 -6.12 -18.37 7.64
CA VAL A 92 -7.54 -18.67 7.38
C VAL A 92 -7.88 -20.15 7.54
N PHE A 93 -6.99 -21.07 7.16
CA PHE A 93 -7.25 -22.51 7.28
C PHE A 93 -7.32 -22.98 8.74
N GLY A 94 -6.54 -22.35 9.63
CA GLY A 94 -6.58 -22.67 11.05
C GLY A 94 -7.76 -22.03 11.76
N LEU A 95 -8.08 -20.77 11.43
CA LEU A 95 -9.06 -19.95 12.15
C LEU A 95 -10.52 -20.13 11.68
N LEU A 96 -10.76 -20.40 10.39
CA LEU A 96 -12.10 -20.46 9.79
C LEU A 96 -12.50 -21.89 9.47
N THR A 97 -13.80 -22.20 9.49
CA THR A 97 -14.29 -23.48 8.97
C THR A 97 -14.25 -23.52 7.43
N PRO A 98 -14.24 -24.72 6.82
CA PRO A 98 -14.33 -24.86 5.37
C PRO A 98 -15.52 -24.10 4.77
N GLU A 99 -16.68 -24.15 5.42
CA GLU A 99 -17.90 -23.47 4.97
C GLU A 99 -17.73 -21.94 4.99
N GLU A 100 -17.11 -21.38 6.03
CA GLU A 100 -16.84 -19.94 6.13
C GLU A 100 -15.85 -19.46 5.07
N ILE A 101 -14.80 -20.23 4.81
CA ILE A 101 -13.83 -19.90 3.76
C ILE A 101 -14.50 -19.96 2.39
N LYS A 102 -15.33 -20.99 2.13
CA LYS A 102 -16.10 -21.11 0.89
C LYS A 102 -17.05 -19.93 0.69
N ASP A 103 -17.73 -19.49 1.74
CA ASP A 103 -18.63 -18.34 1.69
C ASP A 103 -17.89 -17.06 1.29
N PHE A 104 -16.66 -16.84 1.80
CA PHE A 104 -15.83 -15.71 1.39
C PHE A 104 -15.29 -15.85 -0.04
N LEU A 105 -14.90 -17.05 -0.46
CA LEU A 105 -14.44 -17.33 -1.82
C LEU A 105 -15.55 -17.10 -2.87
N LEU A 106 -16.79 -17.40 -2.52
CA LEU A 106 -17.94 -17.25 -3.44
C LEU A 106 -18.64 -15.90 -3.30
N ALA A 107 -18.21 -15.06 -2.36
CA ALA A 107 -18.76 -13.72 -2.17
C ALA A 107 -18.63 -12.88 -3.46
N PRO A 108 -19.63 -12.05 -3.81
CA PRO A 108 -19.59 -11.20 -5.00
C PRO A 108 -18.34 -10.30 -5.07
N ASP A 109 -17.90 -9.76 -3.93
CA ASP A 109 -16.68 -8.94 -3.84
C ASP A 109 -15.42 -9.71 -4.25
N HIS A 110 -15.27 -10.95 -3.79
CA HIS A 110 -14.10 -11.76 -4.13
C HIS A 110 -14.13 -12.20 -5.59
N ARG A 111 -15.31 -12.54 -6.13
CA ARG A 111 -15.46 -12.85 -7.55
C ARG A 111 -15.08 -11.67 -8.45
N MET A 112 -15.53 -10.47 -8.10
CA MET A 112 -15.14 -9.23 -8.78
C MET A 112 -13.63 -9.01 -8.69
N TRP A 113 -13.04 -9.24 -7.52
CA TRP A 113 -11.59 -9.15 -7.34
C TRP A 113 -10.82 -10.11 -8.25
N MET A 114 -11.26 -11.37 -8.39
CA MET A 114 -10.61 -12.34 -9.26
C MET A 114 -10.68 -11.93 -10.74
N GLU A 115 -11.77 -11.28 -11.14
CA GLU A 115 -11.89 -10.66 -12.48
C GLU A 115 -10.91 -9.49 -12.64
N ILE A 116 -10.95 -8.50 -11.73
CA ILE A 116 -10.05 -7.33 -11.75
C ILE A 116 -8.58 -7.75 -11.76
N ARG A 117 -8.22 -8.76 -10.97
CA ARG A 117 -6.87 -9.33 -10.94
C ARG A 117 -6.48 -9.87 -12.30
N ARG A 118 -7.30 -10.74 -12.90
CA ARG A 118 -7.04 -11.33 -14.22
C ARG A 118 -6.90 -10.27 -15.29
N GLU A 119 -7.81 -9.30 -15.33
CA GLU A 119 -7.78 -8.21 -16.29
C GLU A 119 -6.55 -7.31 -16.09
N THR A 120 -6.12 -7.12 -14.85
CA THR A 120 -4.90 -6.35 -14.56
C THR A 120 -3.64 -7.10 -14.96
N GLU A 121 -3.57 -8.41 -14.73
CA GLU A 121 -2.46 -9.24 -15.21
C GLU A 121 -2.36 -9.24 -16.74
N HIS A 122 -3.51 -9.26 -17.44
CA HIS A 122 -3.54 -9.10 -18.89
C HIS A 122 -3.12 -7.69 -19.31
N PHE A 123 -3.64 -6.65 -18.66
CA PHE A 123 -3.25 -5.26 -18.89
C PHE A 123 -1.74 -5.02 -18.77
N LEU A 124 -1.09 -5.61 -17.77
CA LEU A 124 0.37 -5.53 -17.60
C LEU A 124 1.14 -6.11 -18.80
N GLN A 125 0.57 -7.09 -19.52
CA GLN A 125 1.16 -7.64 -20.74
C GLN A 125 0.98 -6.70 -21.95
N LEU A 126 -0.03 -5.83 -21.93
CA LEU A 126 -0.29 -4.83 -22.96
C LEU A 126 0.52 -3.55 -22.77
N LEU A 127 1.00 -3.28 -21.54
CA LEU A 127 1.80 -2.10 -21.25
C LEU A 127 3.11 -2.12 -22.03
N ASP A 128 3.45 -0.95 -22.57
CA ASP A 128 4.73 -0.72 -23.21
C ASP A 128 5.86 -0.74 -22.19
N GLU A 129 7.05 -1.06 -22.69
CA GLU A 129 8.27 -0.75 -21.95
C GLU A 129 8.53 0.76 -22.03
N PRO A 130 8.95 1.43 -20.94
CA PRO A 130 9.28 2.85 -20.97
C PRO A 130 10.20 3.22 -22.14
N GLY A 131 9.78 4.17 -22.96
CA GLY A 131 10.52 4.63 -24.15
C GLY A 131 10.10 3.97 -25.47
N THR A 132 9.29 2.90 -25.45
CA THR A 132 8.73 2.31 -26.68
C THR A 132 7.46 3.06 -27.08
N ARG A 133 7.46 3.71 -28.25
CA ARG A 133 6.38 4.61 -28.74
C ARG A 133 6.34 5.97 -28.00
N VAL A 134 7.33 6.83 -28.24
CA VAL A 134 7.31 8.27 -27.83
C VAL A 134 6.78 9.11 -28.99
N PRO A 135 5.45 9.27 -29.15
CA PRO A 135 4.88 9.96 -30.30
C PRO A 135 5.04 11.48 -30.26
N TRP A 136 5.30 12.07 -29.09
CA TRP A 136 5.38 13.53 -28.93
C TRP A 136 6.59 13.97 -28.14
N LYS A 137 7.15 15.13 -28.52
CA LYS A 137 8.07 15.88 -27.66
C LYS A 137 7.26 16.87 -26.85
N VAL A 138 7.74 17.23 -25.66
CA VAL A 138 7.06 18.19 -24.76
C VAL A 138 6.77 19.51 -25.46
N ARG A 139 7.74 20.04 -26.23
CA ARG A 139 7.57 21.27 -27.03
C ARG A 139 6.41 21.21 -28.05
N ASP A 140 6.04 20.02 -28.50
CA ASP A 140 4.93 19.81 -29.44
C ASP A 140 3.58 19.80 -28.69
N ILE A 141 3.59 19.44 -27.40
CA ILE A 141 2.42 19.45 -26.52
C ILE A 141 2.17 20.86 -25.96
N THR A 142 3.22 21.54 -25.51
CA THR A 142 3.17 22.84 -24.82
C THR A 142 4.21 23.82 -25.37
N PRO A 143 3.91 24.51 -26.49
CA PRO A 143 4.89 25.37 -27.18
C PRO A 143 5.24 26.65 -26.41
N ALA A 144 4.41 27.09 -25.46
CA ALA A 144 4.65 28.28 -24.63
C ALA A 144 4.74 27.89 -23.15
N SER A 145 5.95 27.96 -22.58
CA SER A 145 6.13 27.80 -21.13
C SER A 145 5.73 29.07 -20.39
N LYS A 146 5.03 28.91 -19.26
CA LYS A 146 4.62 30.02 -18.39
C LYS A 146 5.60 30.28 -17.23
N SER A 147 6.57 29.39 -17.01
CA SER A 147 7.53 29.50 -15.91
C SER A 147 8.85 28.81 -16.28
N GLU A 148 9.91 29.60 -16.42
CA GLU A 148 11.25 29.10 -16.73
C GLU A 148 11.82 28.23 -15.59
N LEU A 149 11.45 28.54 -14.34
CA LEU A 149 11.82 27.74 -13.17
C LEU A 149 11.24 26.33 -13.27
N LEU A 150 9.91 26.22 -13.43
CA LEU A 150 9.24 24.91 -13.51
C LEU A 150 9.64 24.14 -14.77
N ARG A 151 9.99 24.83 -15.86
CA ARG A 151 10.50 24.20 -17.07
C ARG A 151 11.82 23.47 -16.86
N LYS A 152 12.71 24.05 -16.05
CA LYS A 152 14.06 23.52 -15.78
C LYS A 152 14.09 22.53 -14.62
N LEU A 153 13.18 22.67 -13.66
CA LEU A 153 13.10 21.78 -12.51
C LEU A 153 13.05 20.32 -12.97
N ARG A 154 13.78 19.43 -12.31
CA ARG A 154 13.60 18.00 -12.53
C ARG A 154 12.69 17.44 -11.43
N PRO A 155 11.44 17.09 -11.75
CA PRO A 155 10.48 16.72 -10.71
C PRO A 155 10.91 15.43 -10.02
N VAL A 156 10.99 15.49 -8.69
CA VAL A 156 11.21 14.31 -7.84
C VAL A 156 9.87 13.84 -7.32
N VAL A 157 9.55 12.58 -7.59
CA VAL A 157 8.40 11.89 -7.00
C VAL A 157 8.89 10.73 -6.15
N MET A 158 8.48 10.72 -4.88
CA MET A 158 8.48 9.54 -4.01
C MET A 158 7.07 8.92 -4.07
N ASP A 159 6.92 7.84 -4.83
CA ASP A 159 5.60 7.29 -5.10
C ASP A 159 5.07 6.49 -3.90
N GLN A 160 3.80 6.72 -3.56
CA GLN A 160 3.09 6.05 -2.46
C GLN A 160 1.90 5.23 -2.97
N THR A 161 1.78 4.96 -4.28
CA THR A 161 0.59 4.34 -4.89
C THR A 161 0.30 2.94 -4.35
N VAL A 162 1.32 2.20 -3.92
CA VAL A 162 1.18 0.87 -3.32
C VAL A 162 0.55 0.91 -1.92
N ARG A 163 0.66 2.05 -1.23
CA ARG A 163 0.26 2.21 0.16
C ARG A 163 -0.94 3.13 0.31
N GLU A 164 -0.90 4.30 -0.29
CA GLU A 164 -1.81 5.37 0.13
C GLU A 164 -3.28 5.10 -0.13
N PRO A 165 -3.70 4.58 -1.30
CA PRO A 165 -5.10 4.19 -1.50
C PRO A 165 -5.67 3.20 -0.47
N ALA A 166 -4.81 2.47 0.27
CA ALA A 166 -5.22 1.57 1.36
C ALA A 166 -5.91 2.31 2.51
N THR A 167 -5.65 3.61 2.64
CA THR A 167 -6.18 4.43 3.72
C THR A 167 -7.66 4.77 3.58
N ASN A 168 -8.24 4.54 2.40
CA ASN A 168 -9.62 4.89 2.11
C ASN A 168 -10.44 3.66 1.68
N THR A 169 -9.85 2.64 1.06
CA THR A 169 -10.65 1.49 0.60
C THR A 169 -11.24 0.63 1.73
N PRO A 170 -12.53 0.24 1.66
CA PRO A 170 -13.12 -0.65 2.65
C PRO A 170 -12.81 -2.14 2.38
N PHE A 171 -12.22 -2.47 1.23
CA PHE A 171 -11.97 -3.86 0.83
C PHE A 171 -10.68 -4.45 1.40
N GLY A 172 -9.85 -3.63 2.03
CA GLY A 172 -8.50 -3.99 2.42
C GLY A 172 -7.58 -4.19 1.22
N HIS A 173 -6.26 -4.28 1.43
CA HIS A 173 -5.30 -4.57 0.37
C HIS A 173 -4.78 -5.99 0.53
N THR A 174 -4.66 -6.76 -0.56
CA THR A 174 -3.91 -8.04 -0.51
C THR A 174 -2.45 -7.79 -0.90
N GLY A 175 -1.52 -8.64 -0.43
CA GLY A 175 -0.10 -8.50 -0.81
C GLY A 175 0.12 -8.59 -2.32
N TYR A 176 -0.64 -9.47 -3.01
CA TYR A 176 -0.55 -9.61 -4.45
C TYR A 176 -1.14 -8.41 -5.21
N MET A 177 -2.22 -7.81 -4.71
CA MET A 177 -2.74 -6.57 -5.29
C MET A 177 -1.69 -5.44 -5.22
N LYS A 178 -1.07 -5.26 -4.05
CA LYS A 178 0.02 -4.30 -3.87
C LYS A 178 1.16 -4.57 -4.87
N PHE A 179 1.50 -5.83 -5.11
CA PHE A 179 2.48 -6.24 -6.12
C PHE A 179 2.05 -5.84 -7.55
N LEU A 180 0.80 -6.08 -7.95
CA LEU A 180 0.31 -5.64 -9.26
C LEU A 180 0.35 -4.12 -9.41
N THR A 181 0.00 -3.37 -8.36
CA THR A 181 0.14 -1.90 -8.33
C THR A 181 1.59 -1.47 -8.55
N LEU A 182 2.56 -2.12 -7.89
CA LEU A 182 3.99 -1.85 -8.08
C LEU A 182 4.41 -2.04 -9.54
N GLU A 183 3.98 -3.13 -10.17
CA GLU A 183 4.31 -3.41 -11.57
C GLU A 183 3.76 -2.32 -12.49
N ILE A 184 2.52 -1.84 -12.27
CA ILE A 184 1.93 -0.74 -13.04
C ILE A 184 2.78 0.53 -12.91
N ILE A 185 3.11 0.97 -11.70
CA ILE A 185 3.85 2.23 -11.50
C ILE A 185 5.30 2.13 -12.00
N ARG A 186 5.92 0.94 -11.96
CA ARG A 186 7.24 0.73 -12.57
C ARG A 186 7.21 0.87 -14.08
N ARG A 187 6.15 0.38 -14.74
CA ARG A 187 5.91 0.61 -16.18
C ARG A 187 5.62 2.09 -16.49
N MET A 188 5.13 2.86 -15.51
CA MET A 188 5.03 4.32 -15.61
C MET A 188 6.36 5.06 -15.36
N GLY A 189 7.46 4.35 -15.06
CA GLY A 189 8.77 4.95 -14.81
C GLY A 189 9.01 5.44 -13.38
N PHE A 190 8.11 5.15 -12.43
CA PHE A 190 8.37 5.44 -11.02
C PHE A 190 9.47 4.51 -10.49
N LYS A 191 10.53 5.11 -9.96
CA LYS A 191 11.72 4.39 -9.47
C LYS A 191 11.90 4.46 -7.97
N ASP A 192 11.46 5.55 -7.34
CA ASP A 192 11.59 5.75 -5.90
C ASP A 192 10.19 5.56 -5.30
N VAL A 193 10.00 4.49 -4.52
CA VAL A 193 8.68 4.03 -4.07
C VAL A 193 8.72 3.71 -2.58
N ALA A 194 7.80 4.29 -1.81
CA ALA A 194 7.51 3.87 -0.43
C ALA A 194 6.74 2.54 -0.48
N ILE A 195 7.47 1.43 -0.41
CA ILE A 195 6.92 0.10 -0.75
C ILE A 195 6.10 -0.53 0.38
N THR A 196 6.42 -0.20 1.62
CA THR A 196 5.87 -0.85 2.81
C THR A 196 5.77 0.13 3.97
N GLY A 197 4.64 0.12 4.68
CA GLY A 197 4.42 0.84 5.94
C GLY A 197 4.52 -0.10 7.15
N GLN A 198 5.55 0.05 7.98
CA GLN A 198 5.85 -0.85 9.10
C GLN A 198 5.39 -0.28 10.45
N TYR A 199 4.09 0.02 10.54
CA TYR A 199 3.44 0.60 11.74
C TYR A 199 2.69 -0.43 12.60
N TYR A 200 2.70 -1.71 12.18
CA TYR A 200 1.84 -2.76 12.75
C TYR A 200 2.59 -3.69 13.71
N GLY A 201 3.71 -3.22 14.27
CA GLY A 201 4.54 -4.00 15.16
C GLY A 201 5.01 -5.31 14.52
N SER A 202 4.72 -6.44 15.16
CA SER A 202 5.10 -7.77 14.66
C SER A 202 4.02 -8.48 13.84
N SER A 203 2.86 -7.85 13.66
CA SER A 203 1.75 -8.44 12.93
C SER A 203 2.13 -8.69 11.47
N TYR A 204 1.81 -9.88 10.98
CA TYR A 204 1.93 -10.18 9.56
C TYR A 204 0.79 -9.50 8.81
N THR A 205 1.11 -8.59 7.90
CA THR A 205 0.13 -7.80 7.14
C THR A 205 0.47 -7.80 5.66
N PRO A 206 -0.43 -7.29 4.81
CA PRO A 206 -0.15 -7.10 3.38
C PRO A 206 1.10 -6.26 3.09
N GLU A 207 1.55 -5.44 4.05
CA GLU A 207 2.78 -4.63 3.95
C GLU A 207 4.05 -5.48 4.00
N THR A 208 4.04 -6.60 4.72
CA THR A 208 5.14 -7.58 4.71
C THR A 208 4.98 -8.54 3.54
N GLN A 209 3.76 -8.96 3.25
CA GLN A 209 3.49 -9.93 2.20
C GLN A 209 3.87 -9.43 0.80
N ILE A 210 3.77 -8.13 0.48
CA ILE A 210 4.28 -7.63 -0.80
C ILE A 210 5.80 -7.87 -0.95
N LEU A 211 6.59 -7.73 0.13
CA LEU A 211 8.04 -7.95 0.09
C LEU A 211 8.36 -9.42 -0.20
N GLU A 212 7.57 -10.32 0.37
CA GLU A 212 7.62 -11.75 0.05
C GLU A 212 7.27 -12.01 -1.42
N TRP A 213 6.24 -11.36 -1.96
CA TRP A 213 5.88 -11.49 -3.38
C TRP A 213 6.99 -11.01 -4.29
N MET A 214 7.63 -9.88 -3.97
CA MET A 214 8.77 -9.38 -4.74
C MET A 214 9.93 -10.39 -4.71
N ARG A 215 10.29 -10.91 -3.53
CA ARG A 215 11.33 -11.96 -3.42
C ARG A 215 10.96 -13.21 -4.22
N TYR A 216 9.72 -13.69 -4.08
CA TYR A 216 9.21 -14.86 -4.79
C TYR A 216 9.23 -14.70 -6.31
N LYS A 217 8.92 -13.49 -6.80
CA LYS A 217 8.92 -13.14 -8.23
C LYS A 217 10.30 -12.72 -8.76
N GLY A 218 11.34 -12.71 -7.92
CA GLY A 218 12.69 -12.29 -8.29
C GLY A 218 12.80 -10.80 -8.64
N VAL A 219 11.91 -9.98 -8.10
CA VAL A 219 11.83 -8.54 -8.37
C VAL A 219 12.79 -7.78 -7.44
N PRO A 220 13.69 -6.95 -7.97
CA PRO A 220 14.70 -6.26 -7.17
C PRO A 220 14.09 -5.17 -6.29
N MET A 221 14.74 -4.91 -5.15
CA MET A 221 14.38 -3.87 -4.18
C MET A 221 14.93 -2.48 -4.53
N ASP A 222 15.56 -2.31 -5.69
CA ASP A 222 16.16 -1.05 -6.11
C ASP A 222 15.13 0.10 -6.08
N GLY A 223 15.50 1.21 -5.44
CA GLY A 223 14.65 2.39 -5.28
C GLY A 223 13.50 2.26 -4.29
N MET A 224 13.35 1.10 -3.63
CA MET A 224 12.32 0.90 -2.62
C MET A 224 12.74 1.52 -1.28
N ALA A 225 11.77 2.11 -0.57
CA ALA A 225 11.94 2.63 0.77
C ALA A 225 10.97 1.95 1.76
N ALA A 226 11.49 1.52 2.90
CA ALA A 226 10.67 1.09 4.03
C ALA A 226 10.26 2.30 4.86
N MET A 227 8.96 2.43 5.13
CA MET A 227 8.39 3.57 5.84
C MET A 227 8.00 3.19 7.27
N PHE A 228 8.48 3.95 8.25
CA PHE A 228 8.22 3.71 9.68
C PHE A 228 8.55 4.93 10.54
N GLY A 229 7.97 5.01 11.73
CA GLY A 229 8.28 6.07 12.68
C GLY A 229 9.67 5.91 13.30
N PRO A 230 10.47 6.98 13.46
CA PRO A 230 11.81 6.87 14.03
C PRO A 230 11.81 6.38 15.50
N GLY A 231 10.74 6.66 16.25
CA GLY A 231 10.56 6.16 17.61
C GLY A 231 10.13 4.68 17.69
N GLU A 232 9.49 4.15 16.65
CA GLU A 232 8.93 2.78 16.58
C GLU A 232 9.52 2.00 15.40
N ARG A 233 10.86 2.02 15.30
CA ARG A 233 11.60 1.58 14.09
C ARG A 233 11.88 0.07 13.97
N THR A 234 11.58 -0.73 14.99
CA THR A 234 11.99 -2.15 15.05
C THR A 234 11.49 -2.97 13.86
N ALA A 235 10.20 -2.84 13.51
CA ALA A 235 9.61 -3.56 12.39
C ALA A 235 10.19 -3.12 11.04
N GLY A 236 10.35 -1.80 10.86
CA GLY A 236 10.99 -1.21 9.68
C GLY A 236 12.43 -1.68 9.45
N ILE A 237 13.24 -1.68 10.51
CA ILE A 237 14.63 -2.16 10.48
C ILE A 237 14.70 -3.66 10.20
N LYS A 238 13.79 -4.45 10.79
CA LYS A 238 13.69 -5.88 10.48
C LYS A 238 13.41 -6.08 8.99
N ALA A 239 12.43 -5.37 8.42
CA ALA A 239 12.09 -5.47 7.01
C ALA A 239 13.28 -5.08 6.11
N ILE A 240 14.00 -3.99 6.44
CA ILE A 240 15.21 -3.57 5.73
C ILE A 240 16.25 -4.69 5.70
N ARG A 241 16.57 -5.28 6.86
CA ARG A 241 17.60 -6.33 6.97
C ARG A 241 17.20 -7.61 6.27
N GLU A 242 15.95 -8.03 6.46
CA GLU A 242 15.46 -9.31 5.95
C GLU A 242 15.29 -9.27 4.43
N PHE A 243 14.71 -8.21 3.89
CA PHE A 243 14.38 -8.11 2.47
C PHE A 243 15.42 -7.34 1.64
N GLY A 244 16.41 -6.72 2.29
CA GLY A 244 17.43 -5.94 1.60
C GLY A 244 16.89 -4.64 1.01
N ILE A 245 15.96 -3.97 1.70
CA ILE A 245 15.38 -2.71 1.24
C ILE A 245 16.45 -1.61 1.34
N PRO A 246 16.80 -0.93 0.24
CA PRO A 246 18.00 -0.09 0.20
C PRO A 246 17.78 1.33 0.74
N ASN A 247 16.54 1.76 1.00
CA ASN A 247 16.26 3.12 1.48
C ASN A 247 15.29 3.09 2.67
N ALA A 248 15.27 4.20 3.42
CA ALA A 248 14.36 4.40 4.53
C ALA A 248 13.56 5.71 4.38
N PHE A 249 12.30 5.65 4.78
CA PHE A 249 11.42 6.79 4.92
C PHE A 249 11.02 6.87 6.41
N LEU A 250 11.55 7.86 7.11
CA LEU A 250 11.27 8.09 8.52
C LEU A 250 10.05 9.00 8.65
N ASP A 251 8.95 8.44 9.12
CA ASP A 251 7.67 9.13 9.26
C ASP A 251 7.55 9.76 10.64
N LEU A 252 7.99 11.02 10.75
CA LEU A 252 8.14 11.69 12.04
C LEU A 252 6.92 12.51 12.40
N THR A 253 6.29 12.13 13.51
CA THR A 253 5.24 12.93 14.13
C THR A 253 5.83 13.95 15.09
N LEU A 254 5.55 15.23 14.84
CA LEU A 254 6.04 16.34 15.66
C LEU A 254 5.13 16.64 16.86
N LYS A 255 3.85 16.28 16.74
CA LYS A 255 2.83 16.45 17.78
C LYS A 255 2.47 15.08 18.35
N ALA A 256 2.47 14.94 19.67
CA ALA A 256 1.91 13.74 20.29
C ALA A 256 0.45 13.56 19.83
N SER A 257 0.14 12.39 19.29
CA SER A 257 -1.21 12.04 18.86
C SER A 257 -1.55 10.67 19.44
N ILE A 258 -2.81 10.23 19.30
CA ILE A 258 -3.23 8.88 19.72
C ILE A 258 -2.33 7.81 19.10
N ARG A 259 -1.81 8.05 17.89
CA ARG A 259 -0.93 7.13 17.16
C ARG A 259 0.53 7.18 17.59
N PHE A 260 0.98 8.25 18.22
CA PHE A 260 2.40 8.47 18.54
C PHE A 260 2.55 9.03 19.96
N ARG A 261 3.05 8.19 20.88
CA ARG A 261 3.36 8.59 22.26
C ARG A 261 4.45 9.66 22.27
N ASP A 262 4.47 10.52 23.29
CA ASP A 262 5.45 11.59 23.50
C ASP A 262 6.88 11.12 23.21
N ALA A 263 7.34 11.40 21.99
CA ALA A 263 8.68 11.08 21.55
C ALA A 263 9.49 12.36 21.53
N ASN A 264 10.65 12.33 22.17
CA ASN A 264 11.70 13.30 21.88
C ASN A 264 12.11 13.12 20.41
N PHE A 265 11.41 13.80 19.51
CA PHE A 265 11.55 13.62 18.06
C PHE A 265 12.96 13.95 17.58
N VAL A 266 13.65 14.85 18.29
CA VAL A 266 15.06 15.17 18.02
C VAL A 266 15.94 13.95 18.19
N THR A 267 15.85 13.29 19.34
CA THR A 267 16.69 12.13 19.69
C THR A 267 16.30 10.91 18.85
N SER A 268 15.00 10.70 18.67
CA SER A 268 14.48 9.55 17.91
C SER A 268 14.98 9.54 16.46
N VAL A 269 15.00 10.69 15.78
CA VAL A 269 15.53 10.81 14.42
C VAL A 269 17.04 10.54 14.38
N LEU A 270 17.81 11.13 15.31
CA LEU A 270 19.26 10.94 15.34
C LEU A 270 19.64 9.47 15.54
N GLU A 271 19.01 8.80 16.51
CA GLU A 271 19.25 7.36 16.75
C GLU A 271 18.85 6.50 15.56
N ALA A 272 17.68 6.76 14.96
CA ALA A 272 17.21 6.01 13.80
C ALA A 272 18.18 6.15 12.60
N VAL A 273 18.64 7.37 12.34
CA VAL A 273 19.58 7.66 11.25
C VAL A 273 20.95 7.03 11.48
N GLU A 274 21.48 7.07 12.71
CA GLU A 274 22.75 6.41 13.06
C GLU A 274 22.67 4.89 12.92
N GLU A 275 21.57 4.29 13.37
CA GLU A 275 21.33 2.86 13.22
C GLU A 275 21.23 2.46 11.74
N LEU A 276 20.48 3.22 10.94
CA LEU A 276 20.34 3.01 9.50
C LEU A 276 21.67 3.21 8.76
N ASP A 277 22.47 4.23 9.09
CA ASP A 277 23.80 4.42 8.50
C ASP A 277 24.70 3.20 8.72
N SER A 278 24.67 2.63 9.93
CA SER A 278 25.40 1.40 10.26
C SER A 278 24.91 0.20 9.45
N ILE A 279 23.59 0.02 9.35
CA ILE A 279 22.97 -1.07 8.57
C ILE A 279 23.32 -0.93 7.08
N PHE A 280 23.09 0.24 6.48
CA PHE A 280 23.36 0.49 5.07
C PHE A 280 24.84 0.37 4.72
N THR A 281 25.73 0.75 5.63
CA THR A 281 27.17 0.52 5.47
C THR A 281 27.51 -0.98 5.44
N LYS A 282 26.91 -1.78 6.33
CA LYS A 282 27.09 -3.25 6.34
C LYS A 282 26.49 -3.93 5.10
N MET A 283 25.41 -3.36 4.54
CA MET A 283 24.83 -3.78 3.27
C MET A 283 25.66 -3.36 2.05
N GLY A 284 26.73 -2.59 2.23
CA GLY A 284 27.59 -2.12 1.14
C GLY A 284 27.00 -0.97 0.32
N LEU A 285 26.00 -0.25 0.86
CA LEU A 285 25.35 0.86 0.16
C LEU A 285 26.21 2.14 0.23
N PRO A 286 26.13 3.04 -0.78
CA PRO A 286 26.93 4.25 -0.86
C PRO A 286 26.84 5.10 0.39
N ARG A 287 27.96 5.60 0.92
CA ARG A 287 28.00 6.34 2.20
C ARG A 287 27.49 7.79 2.09
N ASP A 288 27.62 8.40 0.91
CA ASP A 288 26.99 9.68 0.50
C ASP A 288 26.10 9.35 -0.71
N PRO A 289 24.83 8.96 -0.49
CA PRO A 289 23.93 8.46 -1.52
C PRO A 289 23.24 9.59 -2.30
N TRP A 290 23.57 10.86 -2.03
CA TRP A 290 22.93 12.00 -2.70
C TRP A 290 23.08 11.93 -4.21
N ARG A 291 21.96 12.05 -4.92
CA ARG A 291 21.89 12.14 -6.37
C ARG A 291 21.61 13.57 -6.79
N SER A 292 22.46 14.16 -7.62
CA SER A 292 22.17 15.48 -8.20
C SER A 292 20.96 15.41 -9.14
N ASP A 293 20.35 16.56 -9.42
CA ASP A 293 19.24 16.66 -10.37
C ASP A 293 19.59 16.09 -11.75
N ALA A 294 20.85 16.13 -12.18
CA ALA A 294 21.26 15.52 -13.45
C ALA A 294 21.11 13.98 -13.48
N VAL A 295 21.15 13.32 -12.33
CA VAL A 295 21.21 11.85 -12.21
C VAL A 295 20.17 11.22 -11.28
N VAL A 296 19.30 12.02 -10.65
CA VAL A 296 18.30 11.58 -9.65
C VAL A 296 17.35 10.47 -10.11
N LYS A 297 17.35 10.10 -11.40
CA LYS A 297 16.57 8.95 -11.92
C LYS A 297 17.37 7.95 -12.75
N ARG A 298 18.70 8.06 -12.85
CA ARG A 298 19.51 7.18 -13.74
C ARG A 298 20.20 6.01 -13.04
N PRO A 299 20.32 6.03 -11.70
CA PRO A 299 20.07 4.83 -10.90
C PRO A 299 18.89 5.04 -9.92
N PRO A 300 18.13 3.98 -9.60
CA PRO A 300 17.20 4.00 -8.47
C PRO A 300 17.91 4.43 -7.16
N ALA A 301 17.18 5.02 -6.22
CA ALA A 301 17.74 5.40 -4.93
C ALA A 301 18.36 4.19 -4.22
N SER A 302 19.52 4.39 -3.59
CA SER A 302 20.14 3.36 -2.76
C SER A 302 20.95 3.98 -1.63
N GLY A 303 20.62 3.60 -0.40
CA GLY A 303 21.22 4.10 0.84
C GLY A 303 20.65 5.44 1.30
N GLU A 304 19.62 5.97 0.62
CA GLU A 304 18.98 7.26 0.93
C GLU A 304 18.07 7.14 2.17
N ILE A 305 18.09 8.16 3.03
CA ILE A 305 17.11 8.34 4.10
C ILE A 305 16.29 9.60 3.79
N SER A 306 14.98 9.51 3.90
CA SER A 306 14.07 10.66 3.82
C SER A 306 13.34 10.84 5.15
N VAL A 307 13.15 12.06 5.61
CA VAL A 307 12.46 12.38 6.88
C VAL A 307 11.21 13.17 6.58
N ASN A 308 10.03 12.60 6.85
CA ASN A 308 8.75 13.28 6.70
C ASN A 308 8.35 13.94 8.01
N LEU A 309 8.01 15.22 7.94
CA LEU A 309 7.49 16.01 9.04
C LEU A 309 5.97 15.95 9.00
N VAL A 310 5.40 14.93 9.65
CA VAL A 310 3.96 14.67 9.70
C VAL A 310 3.27 15.78 10.50
N ASP A 311 2.16 16.30 9.97
CA ASP A 311 1.34 17.35 10.56
C ASP A 311 2.16 18.62 10.91
N LEU A 312 3.14 18.98 10.07
CA LEU A 312 4.05 20.10 10.35
C LEU A 312 3.29 21.42 10.48
N MET A 313 2.29 21.66 9.63
CA MET A 313 1.54 22.91 9.66
C MET A 313 0.72 23.04 10.95
N GLU A 314 0.12 21.95 11.42
CA GLU A 314 -0.60 21.90 12.70
C GLU A 314 0.33 22.00 13.90
N PHE A 315 1.55 21.46 13.79
CA PHE A 315 2.58 21.63 14.83
C PHE A 315 3.03 23.09 14.91
N LEU A 316 3.23 23.76 13.78
CA LEU A 316 3.60 25.17 13.70
C LEU A 316 2.42 26.12 14.02
N ASP A 317 1.21 25.58 14.14
CA ASP A 317 -0.03 26.36 14.29
C ASP A 317 -0.16 27.45 13.20
N LEU A 318 0.23 27.10 11.96
CA LEU A 318 0.28 28.03 10.84
C LEU A 318 -1.13 28.45 10.45
N GLN A 319 -1.42 29.75 10.54
CA GLN A 319 -2.71 30.31 10.15
C GLN A 319 -2.71 30.66 8.65
N PRO A 320 -3.87 30.59 7.97
CA PRO A 320 -3.96 30.93 6.55
C PRO A 320 -3.42 32.33 6.24
N GLY A 321 -2.45 32.42 5.33
CA GLY A 321 -1.83 33.68 4.91
C GLY A 321 -0.75 34.24 5.87
N GLU A 322 -0.46 33.54 6.96
CA GLU A 322 0.68 33.84 7.84
C GLU A 322 2.02 33.57 7.12
N THR A 323 3.08 34.28 7.53
CA THR A 323 4.45 34.02 7.10
C THR A 323 5.27 33.51 8.28
N LEU A 324 6.17 32.56 8.03
CA LEU A 324 7.11 32.05 9.04
C LEU A 324 8.42 32.86 9.12
N GLU A 325 8.53 33.92 8.32
CA GLU A 325 9.78 34.67 8.13
C GLU A 325 9.82 36.01 8.88
N GLU A 326 8.67 36.57 9.24
CA GLU A 326 8.54 37.90 9.83
C GLU A 326 7.84 37.81 11.19
N GLY A 327 8.22 38.68 12.13
CA GLY A 327 7.61 38.75 13.46
C GLY A 327 8.26 37.86 14.52
N GLU A 328 7.57 37.73 15.65
CA GLU A 328 8.01 36.90 16.78
C GLU A 328 7.74 35.42 16.47
N LYS A 329 8.79 34.59 16.54
CA LYS A 329 8.67 33.15 16.27
C LYS A 329 7.88 32.46 17.37
N LYS A 330 6.91 31.64 16.98
CA LYS A 330 6.17 30.79 17.92
C LYS A 330 7.11 29.77 18.59
N PRO A 331 6.83 29.34 19.84
CA PRO A 331 7.64 28.32 20.53
C PRO A 331 7.85 27.04 19.71
N GLN A 332 6.83 26.59 18.98
CA GLN A 332 6.88 25.40 18.14
C GLN A 332 7.82 25.59 16.94
N GLN A 333 7.80 26.79 16.33
CA GLN A 333 8.76 27.13 15.28
C GLN A 333 10.20 27.08 15.82
N LEU A 334 10.47 27.72 16.98
CA LEU A 334 11.78 27.69 17.61
C LEU A 334 12.24 26.25 17.92
N GLN A 335 11.32 25.41 18.42
CA GLN A 335 11.58 24.01 18.73
C GLN A 335 11.96 23.20 17.46
N ALA A 336 11.24 23.38 16.35
CA ALA A 336 11.57 22.73 15.08
C ALA A 336 12.93 23.21 14.54
N GLU A 337 13.19 24.52 14.57
CA GLU A 337 14.47 25.07 14.11
C GLU A 337 15.66 24.58 14.95
N GLU A 338 15.49 24.48 16.27
CA GLU A 338 16.50 23.89 17.15
C GLU A 338 16.74 22.41 16.81
N ALA A 339 15.67 21.65 16.58
CA ALA A 339 15.77 20.25 16.16
C ALA A 339 16.55 20.11 14.85
N PHE A 340 16.23 20.92 13.84
CA PHE A 340 16.92 20.91 12.55
C PHE A 340 18.41 21.23 12.72
N ALA A 341 18.74 22.25 13.50
CA ALA A 341 20.12 22.61 13.80
C ALA A 341 20.89 21.48 14.51
N ARG A 342 20.22 20.74 15.40
CA ARG A 342 20.81 19.58 16.08
C ARG A 342 20.99 18.39 15.13
N TRP A 343 20.01 18.10 14.27
CA TRP A 343 20.11 17.06 13.26
C TRP A 343 21.28 17.28 12.31
N LYS A 344 21.42 18.50 11.77
CA LYS A 344 22.51 18.84 10.86
C LYS A 344 23.90 18.80 11.51
N LYS A 345 24.02 18.79 12.84
CA LYS A 345 25.29 18.54 13.53
C LYS A 345 25.71 17.07 13.53
N SER A 346 24.78 16.14 13.32
CA SER A 346 25.09 14.72 13.19
C SER A 346 25.73 14.40 11.84
N ASP A 347 26.82 13.64 11.87
CA ASP A 347 27.53 13.20 10.69
C ASP A 347 26.71 12.21 9.86
N ALA A 348 26.05 11.26 10.52
CA ALA A 348 25.17 10.29 9.85
C ALA A 348 24.00 10.99 9.15
N PHE A 349 23.40 12.00 9.79
CA PHE A 349 22.32 12.79 9.21
C PHE A 349 22.75 13.51 7.94
N ARG A 350 23.82 14.33 8.00
CA ARG A 350 24.32 15.07 6.83
C ARG A 350 24.71 14.16 5.67
N ARG A 351 25.18 12.95 5.96
CA ARG A 351 25.56 11.98 4.93
C ARG A 351 24.37 11.29 4.28
N ARG A 352 23.40 10.84 5.07
CA ARG A 352 22.39 9.87 4.62
C ARG A 352 21.04 10.50 4.32
N VAL A 353 20.69 11.58 5.02
CA VAL A 353 19.40 12.24 4.83
C VAL A 353 19.48 13.10 3.58
N VAL A 354 18.70 12.73 2.57
CA VAL A 354 18.66 13.42 1.27
C VAL A 354 17.38 14.20 1.06
N ALA A 355 16.32 13.93 1.82
CA ALA A 355 15.05 14.59 1.61
C ALA A 355 14.37 14.90 2.94
N ILE A 356 13.85 16.12 3.02
CA ILE A 356 12.89 16.55 4.02
C ILE A 356 11.54 16.57 3.33
N LEU A 357 10.61 15.77 3.83
CA LEU A 357 9.25 15.78 3.36
C LEU A 357 8.36 16.47 4.37
N THR A 358 7.22 16.97 3.92
CA THR A 358 6.22 17.57 4.80
C THR A 358 4.83 17.27 4.29
N GLU A 359 3.90 17.26 5.23
CA GLU A 359 2.46 17.26 5.01
C GLU A 359 1.74 18.04 6.12
N GLU A 360 0.45 18.19 5.95
CA GLU A 360 -0.55 18.53 6.97
C GLU A 360 -1.58 17.41 6.98
N GLY A 361 -2.24 17.14 8.10
CA GLY A 361 -3.06 15.94 8.27
C GLY A 361 -4.54 16.10 7.96
N ARG A 362 -5.02 17.33 7.72
CA ARG A 362 -6.47 17.65 7.77
C ARG A 362 -7.09 18.05 6.43
N GLY A 363 -6.30 18.39 5.44
CA GLY A 363 -6.75 18.99 4.20
C GLY A 363 -7.23 20.44 4.36
N CYS A 364 -6.80 21.16 5.41
CA CYS A 364 -7.24 22.53 5.70
C CYS A 364 -6.25 23.61 5.21
N ALA A 365 -5.02 23.22 4.90
CA ALA A 365 -4.03 24.16 4.39
C ALA A 365 -4.34 24.53 2.93
N SER A 366 -4.21 25.81 2.61
CA SER A 366 -4.26 26.25 1.23
C SER A 366 -2.95 25.92 0.51
N HIS A 367 -2.99 25.79 -0.82
CA HIS A 367 -1.76 25.67 -1.63
C HIS A 367 -0.69 26.73 -1.34
N LYS A 368 -1.08 27.95 -0.91
CA LYS A 368 -0.13 29.03 -0.56
C LYS A 368 0.63 28.75 0.73
N ASP A 369 -0.02 28.10 1.70
CA ASP A 369 0.60 27.74 2.98
C ASP A 369 1.72 26.71 2.75
N TYR A 370 1.56 25.81 1.78
CA TYR A 370 2.65 24.95 1.30
C TYR A 370 3.81 25.74 0.70
N GLY A 371 3.53 26.81 -0.04
CA GLY A 371 4.55 27.74 -0.52
C GLY A 371 5.33 28.39 0.62
N VAL A 372 4.63 28.86 1.67
CA VAL A 372 5.24 29.44 2.88
C VAL A 372 6.14 28.43 3.59
N VAL A 373 5.63 27.23 3.87
CA VAL A 373 6.40 26.17 4.55
C VAL A 373 7.59 25.73 3.71
N THR A 374 7.44 25.61 2.39
CA THR A 374 8.54 25.23 1.50
C THR A 374 9.68 26.24 1.52
N ARG A 375 9.37 27.55 1.46
CA ARG A 375 10.40 28.60 1.59
C ARG A 375 11.09 28.54 2.95
N TRP A 376 10.32 28.38 4.03
CA TRP A 376 10.86 28.27 5.38
C TRP A 376 11.78 27.05 5.53
N LEU A 377 11.35 25.87 5.08
CA LEU A 377 12.18 24.66 5.07
C LEU A 377 13.45 24.86 4.22
N ARG A 378 13.36 25.53 3.07
CA ARG A 378 14.52 25.79 2.20
C ARG A 378 15.57 26.67 2.87
N LYS A 379 15.20 27.59 3.78
CA LYS A 379 16.16 28.35 4.60
C LYS A 379 16.97 27.46 5.55
N HIS A 380 16.36 26.39 6.04
CA HIS A 380 16.99 25.46 7.00
C HIS A 380 17.68 24.28 6.32
N PHE A 381 17.22 23.88 5.14
CA PHE A 381 17.75 22.79 4.32
C PHE A 381 18.03 23.29 2.90
N PRO A 382 19.07 24.12 2.72
CA PRO A 382 19.33 24.78 1.46
C PRO A 382 19.85 23.79 0.41
N GLU A 383 19.71 24.13 -0.87
CA GLU A 383 19.97 23.21 -1.98
C GLU A 383 21.46 22.82 -2.06
N GLU A 384 22.36 23.76 -1.76
CA GLU A 384 23.81 23.56 -1.70
C GLU A 384 24.24 22.56 -0.62
N GLU A 385 23.41 22.38 0.43
CA GLU A 385 23.61 21.34 1.45
C GLU A 385 23.07 19.97 1.02
N LYS A 386 22.62 19.82 -0.24
CA LYS A 386 22.16 18.57 -0.84
C LYS A 386 20.89 17.99 -0.18
N TYR A 387 19.87 18.83 0.02
CA TYR A 387 18.55 18.38 0.48
C TYR A 387 17.44 18.63 -0.54
N ARG A 388 16.56 17.63 -0.71
CA ARG A 388 15.29 17.77 -1.43
C ARG A 388 14.18 18.16 -0.46
N ILE A 389 13.23 18.96 -0.96
CA ILE A 389 11.97 19.23 -0.27
C ILE A 389 10.83 18.66 -1.10
N LEU A 390 10.08 17.73 -0.50
CA LEU A 390 8.90 17.11 -1.11
C LEU A 390 7.67 17.38 -0.26
N ILE A 391 6.54 17.64 -0.91
CA ILE A 391 5.28 17.91 -0.20
C ILE A 391 4.25 16.81 -0.49
N HIS A 392 3.36 16.59 0.48
CA HIS A 392 2.12 15.82 0.34
C HIS A 392 0.98 16.67 0.88
N ALA A 393 -0.10 16.76 0.12
CA ALA A 393 -1.22 17.61 0.47
C ALA A 393 -2.52 16.85 0.50
N HIS A 394 -3.29 16.97 1.57
CA HIS A 394 -4.59 16.34 1.68
C HIS A 394 -5.69 17.24 1.12
N ALA A 395 -6.77 16.61 0.67
CA ALA A 395 -8.01 17.30 0.33
C ALA A 395 -8.92 17.29 1.56
N GLY A 396 -9.34 18.46 2.02
CA GLY A 396 -10.21 18.62 3.20
C GLY A 396 -11.29 19.66 2.91
N ASP A 397 -11.12 20.88 3.43
CA ASP A 397 -12.12 21.95 3.28
C ASP A 397 -12.10 22.64 1.90
N GLY A 398 -11.07 22.39 1.10
CA GLY A 398 -10.90 22.94 -0.23
C GLY A 398 -10.35 21.94 -1.25
N ASN A 399 -10.38 22.33 -2.52
CA ASN A 399 -9.85 21.55 -3.64
C ASN A 399 -8.54 22.18 -4.15
N THR A 400 -7.54 22.32 -3.28
CA THR A 400 -6.25 22.98 -3.61
C THR A 400 -5.02 22.08 -3.49
N GLN A 401 -5.19 20.83 -3.09
CA GLN A 401 -4.13 19.83 -2.91
C GLN A 401 -3.26 19.65 -4.16
N ASP A 402 -3.87 19.57 -5.36
CA ASP A 402 -3.11 19.43 -6.61
C ASP A 402 -2.33 20.70 -6.97
N ALA A 403 -2.80 21.88 -6.54
CA ALA A 403 -2.09 23.15 -6.75
C ALA A 403 -0.90 23.31 -5.77
N ALA A 404 -0.98 22.70 -4.58
CA ALA A 404 0.06 22.78 -3.55
C ALA A 404 1.43 22.29 -4.04
N GLY A 405 1.47 21.23 -4.87
CA GLY A 405 2.73 20.74 -5.45
C GLY A 405 3.41 21.74 -6.37
N ILE A 406 2.62 22.46 -7.18
CA ILE A 406 3.14 23.49 -8.08
C ILE A 406 3.56 24.73 -7.32
N GLU A 407 2.75 25.17 -6.35
CA GLU A 407 3.09 26.31 -5.49
C GLU A 407 4.38 26.02 -4.70
N SER A 408 4.53 24.81 -4.15
CA SER A 408 5.77 24.40 -3.48
C SER A 408 6.97 24.42 -4.42
N ALA A 409 6.83 23.89 -5.64
CA ALA A 409 7.90 23.90 -6.64
C ALA A 409 8.34 25.32 -7.02
N LEU A 410 7.40 26.26 -7.15
CA LEU A 410 7.70 27.68 -7.38
C LEU A 410 8.46 28.34 -6.21
N ASN A 411 8.34 27.75 -5.01
CA ASN A 411 8.91 28.23 -3.76
C ASN A 411 10.15 27.45 -3.32
N GLY A 412 10.77 26.69 -4.22
CA GLY A 412 12.03 25.96 -3.97
C GLY A 412 11.85 24.49 -3.59
N GLY A 413 10.63 23.94 -3.73
CA GLY A 413 10.37 22.50 -3.61
C GLY A 413 10.89 21.72 -4.82
N ASN A 414 11.29 20.47 -4.60
CA ASN A 414 11.80 19.59 -5.67
C ASN A 414 10.72 18.69 -6.27
N GLY A 415 9.59 18.52 -5.59
CA GLY A 415 8.46 17.77 -6.09
C GLY A 415 7.52 17.30 -4.97
N VAL A 416 6.99 16.09 -5.12
CA VAL A 416 5.91 15.57 -4.29
C VAL A 416 6.21 14.17 -3.77
N TRP A 417 5.58 13.80 -2.66
CA TRP A 417 5.43 12.40 -2.27
C TRP A 417 3.94 12.08 -2.22
N SER A 418 3.47 11.16 -3.06
CA SER A 418 2.04 11.02 -3.36
C SER A 418 1.76 9.76 -4.16
N ALA A 419 0.49 9.36 -4.24
CA ALA A 419 0.00 8.31 -5.14
C ALA A 419 -0.51 8.84 -6.49
N VAL A 420 -0.54 7.96 -7.50
CA VAL A 420 -1.07 8.25 -8.84
C VAL A 420 -2.54 8.65 -8.80
N ILE A 421 -3.35 7.98 -7.98
CA ILE A 421 -4.76 8.33 -7.78
C ILE A 421 -4.91 9.16 -6.49
N PRO A 422 -5.77 10.19 -6.46
CA PRO A 422 -5.95 11.04 -5.29
C PRO A 422 -6.88 10.43 -4.23
N GLN A 423 -7.54 9.30 -4.51
CA GLN A 423 -8.46 8.65 -3.56
C GLN A 423 -7.70 7.89 -2.48
N ALA A 424 -7.19 8.63 -1.52
CA ALA A 424 -6.67 8.16 -0.24
C ALA A 424 -7.12 9.11 0.88
N ALA A 425 -6.74 8.85 2.12
CA ALA A 425 -7.12 9.61 3.31
C ALA A 425 -8.64 9.87 3.39
N GLN A 426 -9.08 10.80 4.25
CA GLN A 426 -10.50 11.10 4.44
C GLN A 426 -11.13 11.81 3.22
N GLY A 427 -10.50 12.90 2.73
CA GLY A 427 -11.03 13.67 1.60
C GLY A 427 -10.25 13.51 0.29
N GLY A 428 -9.10 12.84 0.31
CA GLY A 428 -8.18 12.73 -0.82
C GLY A 428 -6.80 13.29 -0.51
N HIS A 429 -5.91 13.23 -1.50
CA HIS A 429 -4.61 13.92 -1.47
C HIS A 429 -4.19 14.34 -2.88
N ASN A 430 -3.10 15.10 -2.99
CA ASN A 430 -2.53 15.52 -4.27
C ASN A 430 -2.10 14.31 -5.11
N SER A 431 -2.42 14.32 -6.40
CA SER A 431 -2.07 13.21 -7.30
C SER A 431 -0.70 13.43 -7.94
N SER A 432 0.15 12.40 -7.92
CA SER A 432 1.47 12.44 -8.59
C SER A 432 1.31 12.57 -10.09
N LEU A 433 0.26 11.95 -10.66
CA LEU A 433 -0.09 12.08 -12.07
C LEU A 433 -0.54 13.49 -12.42
N VAL A 434 -1.34 14.15 -11.57
CA VAL A 434 -1.77 15.54 -11.79
C VAL A 434 -0.60 16.50 -11.63
N PHE A 435 0.29 16.29 -10.66
CA PHE A 435 1.54 17.06 -10.52
C PHE A 435 2.40 16.95 -11.78
N LEU A 436 2.63 15.74 -12.29
CA LEU A 436 3.42 15.52 -13.50
C LEU A 436 2.77 16.10 -14.77
N ASP A 437 1.43 16.02 -14.92
CA ASP A 437 0.71 16.73 -15.99
C ASP A 437 0.94 18.24 -15.87
N ASN A 438 0.74 18.83 -14.69
CA ASN A 438 0.96 20.26 -14.50
C ASN A 438 2.39 20.67 -14.87
N MET A 439 3.41 19.90 -14.49
CA MET A 439 4.79 20.16 -14.90
C MET A 439 4.97 20.06 -16.42
N LEU A 440 4.38 19.05 -17.07
CA LEU A 440 4.37 18.89 -18.52
C LEU A 440 3.70 20.08 -19.23
N GLN A 441 2.58 20.58 -18.68
CA GLN A 441 1.88 21.75 -19.20
C GLN A 441 2.73 23.03 -19.12
N MET A 442 3.67 23.08 -18.18
CA MET A 442 4.63 24.18 -18.06
C MET A 442 5.84 24.03 -19.00
N GLY A 443 5.84 23.03 -19.89
CA GLY A 443 6.91 22.80 -20.86
C GLY A 443 8.11 22.04 -20.30
N ASN A 444 7.96 21.38 -19.15
CA ASN A 444 9.04 20.63 -18.51
C ASN A 444 9.35 19.34 -19.28
N GLU A 445 10.49 19.33 -19.98
CA GLU A 445 10.92 18.20 -20.80
C GLU A 445 11.36 16.99 -19.95
N ASN A 446 11.77 17.21 -18.71
CA ASN A 446 12.24 16.13 -17.83
C ASN A 446 11.11 15.16 -17.47
N VAL A 447 9.84 15.61 -17.47
CA VAL A 447 8.68 14.75 -17.15
C VAL A 447 8.64 13.53 -18.07
N LEU A 448 8.69 13.71 -19.40
CA LEU A 448 8.62 12.58 -20.34
C LEU A 448 9.95 11.83 -20.48
N GLN A 449 11.05 12.40 -19.97
CA GLN A 449 12.33 11.68 -19.89
C GLN A 449 12.35 10.68 -18.73
N ASP A 450 11.69 11.03 -17.63
CA ASP A 450 11.75 10.24 -16.39
C ASP A 450 10.49 9.41 -16.16
N PHE A 451 9.33 9.84 -16.66
CA PHE A 451 8.04 9.21 -16.44
C PHE A 451 7.35 8.87 -17.75
N TRP A 452 6.85 7.64 -17.82
CA TRP A 452 6.08 7.13 -18.94
C TRP A 452 4.61 7.46 -18.77
N LEU A 453 4.21 8.63 -19.28
CA LEU A 453 2.83 9.11 -19.13
C LEU A 453 1.89 8.66 -20.26
N PHE A 454 2.39 8.10 -21.36
CA PHE A 454 1.58 7.83 -22.55
C PHE A 454 0.46 6.81 -22.33
N GLN A 455 0.58 5.93 -21.32
CA GLN A 455 -0.45 4.96 -20.93
C GLN A 455 -1.05 5.26 -19.54
N ALA A 456 -0.70 6.41 -18.95
CA ALA A 456 -1.00 6.74 -17.55
C ALA A 456 -2.50 6.76 -17.24
N SER A 457 -3.37 7.11 -18.21
CA SER A 457 -4.81 7.14 -17.96
C SER A 457 -5.36 5.75 -17.65
N GLN A 458 -4.91 4.70 -18.34
CA GLN A 458 -5.37 3.33 -18.05
C GLN A 458 -4.67 2.76 -16.82
N CYS A 459 -3.38 3.10 -16.62
CA CYS A 459 -2.68 2.74 -15.40
C CYS A 459 -3.43 3.23 -14.15
N ALA A 460 -3.81 4.51 -14.13
CA ALA A 460 -4.59 5.09 -13.03
C ALA A 460 -5.96 4.40 -12.85
N ARG A 461 -6.65 4.05 -13.94
CA ARG A 461 -7.92 3.29 -13.88
C ARG A 461 -7.71 1.90 -13.28
N HIS A 462 -6.70 1.15 -13.71
CA HIS A 462 -6.41 -0.17 -13.15
C HIS A 462 -6.00 -0.10 -11.68
N ILE A 463 -5.20 0.89 -11.30
CA ILE A 463 -4.90 1.17 -9.89
C ILE A 463 -6.21 1.43 -9.12
N TYR A 464 -7.13 2.23 -9.67
CA TYR A 464 -8.43 2.44 -9.03
C TYR A 464 -9.24 1.14 -8.90
N TYR A 465 -9.29 0.32 -9.96
CA TYR A 465 -9.99 -0.97 -9.96
C TYR A 465 -9.46 -1.89 -8.86
N LEU A 466 -8.13 -2.02 -8.78
CA LEU A 466 -7.47 -2.80 -7.74
C LEU A 466 -7.89 -2.32 -6.34
N ASN A 467 -7.89 -1.01 -6.09
CA ASN A 467 -8.15 -0.47 -4.76
C ASN A 467 -9.64 -0.53 -4.36
N PHE A 468 -10.55 -0.15 -5.25
CA PHE A 468 -11.97 0.06 -4.92
C PHE A 468 -12.91 -1.04 -5.38
N ASN A 469 -12.37 -2.13 -5.96
CA ASN A 469 -13.13 -3.31 -6.39
C ASN A 469 -14.35 -2.96 -7.27
N THR A 470 -14.17 -2.01 -8.19
CA THR A 470 -15.22 -1.51 -9.10
C THR A 470 -14.61 -0.98 -10.39
N TYR A 471 -15.39 -1.01 -11.49
CA TYR A 471 -15.03 -0.36 -12.76
C TYR A 471 -15.61 1.06 -12.90
N ASP A 472 -16.37 1.51 -11.92
CA ASP A 472 -17.04 2.81 -11.92
C ASP A 472 -16.09 3.91 -11.46
N ILE A 473 -15.44 4.55 -12.43
CA ILE A 473 -14.43 5.59 -12.19
C ILE A 473 -15.10 6.92 -11.82
N PRO A 474 -14.60 7.63 -10.79
CA PRO A 474 -15.04 8.99 -10.48
C PRO A 474 -14.94 9.93 -11.69
N GLY A 475 -15.98 10.73 -11.89
CA GLY A 475 -16.08 11.59 -13.06
C GLY A 475 -15.17 12.81 -13.03
N ASP A 476 -14.78 13.26 -11.85
CA ASP A 476 -14.10 14.54 -11.55
C ASP A 476 -12.58 14.51 -11.71
N CYS A 477 -11.97 13.33 -11.88
CA CYS A 477 -10.53 13.24 -12.10
C CYS A 477 -10.12 13.81 -13.47
N PRO A 478 -9.26 14.85 -13.54
CA PRO A 478 -9.05 15.64 -14.76
C PRO A 478 -8.33 14.90 -15.90
N ILE A 479 -7.59 13.84 -15.58
CA ILE A 479 -6.78 13.08 -16.56
C ILE A 479 -7.45 11.76 -16.93
N TRP A 480 -7.98 11.03 -15.94
CA TRP A 480 -8.43 9.64 -16.12
C TRP A 480 -9.91 9.43 -15.77
N GLY A 481 -10.61 10.46 -15.28
CA GLY A 481 -12.03 10.42 -14.93
C GLY A 481 -12.95 10.47 -16.14
N ASP A 482 -14.20 10.02 -15.97
CA ASP A 482 -15.12 9.83 -17.09
C ASP A 482 -15.73 11.13 -17.66
N ARG A 483 -15.77 12.24 -16.92
CA ARG A 483 -16.31 13.52 -17.45
C ARG A 483 -15.43 14.11 -18.55
N VAL A 484 -14.13 13.82 -18.54
CA VAL A 484 -13.16 14.34 -19.53
C VAL A 484 -13.56 13.98 -20.97
N ASN A 485 -14.32 12.89 -21.16
CA ASN A 485 -14.78 12.43 -22.47
C ASN A 485 -16.18 12.91 -22.85
N LYS A 486 -16.93 13.54 -21.94
CA LYS A 486 -18.33 13.91 -22.16
C LYS A 486 -18.42 15.30 -22.80
N LEU A 487 -18.99 15.36 -24.01
CA LEU A 487 -19.43 16.60 -24.60
C LEU A 487 -20.78 16.99 -24.00
N THR A 488 -20.81 17.98 -23.12
CA THR A 488 -22.03 18.38 -22.39
C THR A 488 -22.86 19.42 -23.14
N HIS A 489 -22.25 20.23 -24.01
CA HIS A 489 -22.93 21.27 -24.77
C HIS A 489 -22.15 21.62 -26.04
N THR A 490 -22.84 22.10 -27.09
CA THR A 490 -22.21 22.51 -28.36
C THR A 490 -21.34 23.76 -28.24
N ALA A 491 -21.59 24.61 -27.25
CA ALA A 491 -20.70 25.72 -26.91
C ALA A 491 -19.32 25.23 -26.39
N PHE A 492 -19.25 23.98 -25.92
CA PHE A 492 -18.02 23.28 -25.58
C PHE A 492 -17.62 22.26 -26.66
N CYS A 493 -18.27 22.31 -27.86
CA CYS A 493 -17.82 21.54 -29.01
C CYS A 493 -16.40 21.93 -29.36
N LYS A 494 -15.64 20.89 -29.70
CA LYS A 494 -14.25 20.97 -30.11
C LYS A 494 -14.16 21.85 -31.37
N VAL A 495 -13.70 23.08 -31.22
CA VAL A 495 -13.27 23.91 -32.35
C VAL A 495 -11.79 23.68 -32.63
N LYS A 496 -11.37 23.90 -33.87
CA LYS A 496 -9.98 23.74 -34.31
C LYS A 496 -9.08 24.63 -33.43
N GLY A 497 -8.12 24.01 -32.72
CA GLY A 497 -7.19 24.70 -31.80
C GLY A 497 -7.42 24.46 -30.30
N GLU A 498 -8.45 23.70 -29.89
CA GLU A 498 -8.68 23.32 -28.48
C GLU A 498 -8.05 21.97 -28.09
N ASP A 499 -6.79 21.74 -28.46
CA ASP A 499 -6.10 20.44 -28.25
C ASP A 499 -5.98 20.06 -26.77
N TRP A 500 -6.05 21.05 -25.87
CA TRP A 500 -6.10 20.83 -24.42
C TRP A 500 -7.32 19.97 -23.99
N ARG A 501 -8.41 19.94 -24.76
CA ARG A 501 -9.59 19.08 -24.48
C ARG A 501 -9.41 17.63 -24.95
N GLN A 502 -8.39 17.35 -25.74
CA GLN A 502 -8.07 16.00 -26.21
C GLN A 502 -6.92 15.36 -25.43
N ARG A 503 -6.35 16.05 -24.43
CA ARG A 503 -5.15 15.63 -23.69
C ARG A 503 -5.17 14.20 -23.20
N ARG A 504 -6.29 13.74 -22.62
CA ARG A 504 -6.42 12.34 -22.19
C ARG A 504 -6.21 11.36 -23.35
N GLY A 505 -7.04 11.50 -24.39
CA GLY A 505 -7.01 10.58 -25.54
C GLY A 505 -5.73 10.70 -26.35
N ASN A 506 -5.21 11.92 -26.47
CA ASN A 506 -4.06 12.20 -27.30
C ASN A 506 -2.75 11.94 -26.57
N TYR A 507 -2.62 12.16 -25.26
CA TYR A 507 -1.31 12.15 -24.59
C TYR A 507 -1.15 11.09 -23.51
N TYR A 508 -2.25 10.62 -22.91
CA TYR A 508 -2.21 9.71 -21.75
C TYR A 508 -2.88 8.35 -21.99
N ASN A 509 -3.37 8.12 -23.20
CA ASN A 509 -4.05 6.89 -23.60
C ASN A 509 -3.60 6.46 -25.01
N VAL A 510 -2.29 6.34 -25.19
CA VAL A 510 -1.65 5.93 -26.44
C VAL A 510 -1.50 4.42 -26.46
N TRP A 511 -2.05 3.80 -27.49
CA TRP A 511 -2.04 2.36 -27.68
C TRP A 511 -1.88 2.03 -29.15
N GLY A 512 -1.31 0.87 -29.44
CA GLY A 512 -1.43 0.28 -30.77
C GLY A 512 -2.88 -0.14 -31.05
N GLU A 513 -3.20 -0.35 -32.32
CA GLU A 513 -4.57 -0.68 -32.73
C GLU A 513 -5.09 -1.96 -32.07
N ARG A 514 -4.25 -2.98 -31.97
CA ARG A 514 -4.59 -4.26 -31.33
C ARG A 514 -4.84 -4.09 -29.84
N GLU A 515 -3.92 -3.46 -29.12
CA GLU A 515 -4.02 -3.25 -27.68
C GLU A 515 -5.22 -2.36 -27.33
N ALA A 516 -5.54 -1.37 -28.17
CA ALA A 516 -6.72 -0.54 -28.01
C ALA A 516 -8.04 -1.30 -28.21
N LEU A 517 -8.06 -2.35 -29.05
CA LEU A 517 -9.20 -3.24 -29.19
C LEU A 517 -9.34 -4.15 -27.96
N ASP A 518 -8.24 -4.76 -27.51
CA ASP A 518 -8.23 -5.63 -26.33
C ASP A 518 -8.75 -4.87 -25.09
N LEU A 519 -8.29 -3.63 -24.86
CA LEU A 519 -8.77 -2.77 -23.76
C LEU A 519 -10.27 -2.43 -23.84
N LYS A 520 -10.84 -2.31 -25.04
CA LYS A 520 -12.28 -2.04 -25.21
C LYS A 520 -13.12 -3.23 -24.79
N ASP A 521 -12.60 -4.44 -24.96
CA ASP A 521 -13.32 -5.66 -24.60
C ASP A 521 -13.33 -5.86 -23.08
N VAL A 522 -12.22 -5.54 -22.40
CA VAL A 522 -12.14 -5.50 -20.92
C VAL A 522 -13.24 -4.60 -20.34
N ALA A 523 -13.48 -3.43 -20.93
CA ALA A 523 -14.45 -2.46 -20.41
C ALA A 523 -15.94 -2.87 -20.56
N LYS A 524 -16.25 -3.85 -21.43
CA LYS A 524 -17.63 -4.18 -21.83
C LYS A 524 -18.23 -5.38 -21.09
N ASN A 525 -17.42 -6.24 -20.46
CA ASN A 525 -17.80 -7.65 -20.31
C ASN A 525 -17.89 -8.20 -18.89
N SER A 526 -18.79 -7.66 -18.05
CA SER A 526 -18.99 -8.30 -16.74
C SER A 526 -20.41 -8.30 -16.19
N LYS A 527 -20.94 -9.52 -16.03
CA LYS A 527 -22.12 -9.82 -15.21
C LYS A 527 -21.88 -9.38 -13.76
N HIS A 528 -20.67 -9.59 -13.22
CA HIS A 528 -20.30 -9.22 -11.85
C HIS A 528 -20.38 -7.72 -11.61
N ARG A 529 -20.11 -6.88 -12.61
CA ARG A 529 -20.28 -5.43 -12.48
C ARG A 529 -21.71 -5.03 -12.10
N ARG A 530 -22.72 -5.71 -12.65
CA ARG A 530 -24.11 -5.47 -12.28
C ARG A 530 -24.38 -5.90 -10.84
N ASP A 531 -23.93 -7.10 -10.47
CA ASP A 531 -24.11 -7.64 -9.11
C ASP A 531 -23.43 -6.74 -8.06
N VAL A 532 -22.19 -6.30 -8.31
CA VAL A 532 -21.46 -5.37 -7.43
C VAL A 532 -22.14 -4.02 -7.38
N ASN A 533 -22.59 -3.46 -8.51
CA ASN A 533 -23.27 -2.17 -8.50
C ASN A 533 -24.59 -2.23 -7.71
N GLU A 534 -25.34 -3.33 -7.82
CA GLU A 534 -26.54 -3.55 -7.01
C GLU A 534 -26.19 -3.63 -5.51
N LEU A 535 -25.11 -4.36 -5.15
CA LEU A 535 -24.63 -4.43 -3.77
C LEU A 535 -24.20 -3.06 -3.25
N ARG A 536 -23.44 -2.27 -4.03
CA ARG A 536 -23.05 -0.91 -3.64
C ARG A 536 -24.23 0.02 -3.47
N SER A 537 -25.26 -0.11 -4.31
CA SER A 537 -26.48 0.67 -4.16
C SER A 537 -27.17 0.38 -2.83
N LYS A 538 -27.20 -0.89 -2.39
CA LYS A 538 -27.75 -1.29 -1.10
C LYS A 538 -26.88 -0.82 0.08
N GLU A 539 -25.56 -0.92 -0.05
CA GLU A 539 -24.62 -0.48 1.00
C GLU A 539 -24.74 1.01 1.33
N LYS A 540 -25.02 1.86 0.32
CA LYS A 540 -25.29 3.30 0.52
C LYS A 540 -26.48 3.60 1.42
N GLU A 541 -27.43 2.67 1.54
CA GLU A 541 -28.58 2.82 2.44
C GLU A 541 -28.19 2.54 3.91
N THR A 542 -27.04 1.89 4.13
CA THR A 542 -26.53 1.44 5.44
C THR A 542 -25.22 2.13 5.86
N GLU A 543 -24.89 3.25 5.20
CA GLU A 543 -23.65 3.97 5.44
C GLU A 543 -23.64 4.60 6.85
N GLY A 544 -22.66 4.22 7.67
CA GLY A 544 -22.50 4.71 9.04
C GLY A 544 -21.71 6.03 9.10
N GLN A 545 -21.50 6.54 10.32
CA GLN A 545 -20.61 7.70 10.52
C GLN A 545 -19.14 7.28 10.49
N TYR A 546 -18.85 6.03 10.88
CA TYR A 546 -17.50 5.49 10.84
C TYR A 546 -17.32 4.61 9.62
N ARG A 547 -16.11 4.64 9.07
CA ARG A 547 -15.71 3.80 7.94
C ARG A 547 -14.46 3.04 8.29
N ILE A 548 -14.47 1.74 8.03
CA ILE A 548 -13.30 0.90 8.17
C ILE A 548 -12.48 0.96 6.88
N SER A 549 -11.24 1.45 7.00
CA SER A 549 -10.16 1.25 6.05
C SER A 549 -9.20 0.21 6.63
N PRO A 550 -9.34 -1.08 6.28
CA PRO A 550 -8.89 -2.19 7.12
C PRO A 550 -7.44 -2.12 7.57
N LEU A 551 -6.57 -1.67 6.67
CA LEU A 551 -5.15 -1.61 6.93
C LEU A 551 -4.79 -0.49 7.92
N VAL A 552 -5.50 0.64 7.93
CA VAL A 552 -5.07 1.84 8.66
C VAL A 552 -6.01 2.28 9.79
N SER A 553 -7.27 1.85 9.78
CA SER A 553 -8.20 2.16 10.85
C SER A 553 -7.69 1.60 12.18
N ASP A 554 -7.68 2.45 13.20
CA ASP A 554 -7.36 2.07 14.56
C ASP A 554 -8.50 1.26 15.21
N LEU A 555 -8.19 0.65 16.36
CA LEU A 555 -9.14 -0.22 17.06
C LEU A 555 -10.42 0.54 17.46
N ASP A 556 -10.32 1.83 17.77
CA ASP A 556 -11.46 2.67 18.13
C ASP A 556 -12.42 2.83 16.94
N THR A 557 -11.89 3.11 15.75
CA THR A 557 -12.70 3.19 14.52
C THR A 557 -13.43 1.88 14.22
N TRP A 558 -12.73 0.74 14.36
CA TRP A 558 -13.35 -0.59 14.24
C TRP A 558 -14.47 -0.80 15.27
N THR A 559 -14.21 -0.45 16.54
CA THR A 559 -15.16 -0.58 17.65
C THR A 559 -16.42 0.26 17.43
N MET A 560 -16.24 1.50 16.99
CA MET A 560 -17.35 2.42 16.72
C MET A 560 -18.19 1.94 15.54
N ARG A 561 -17.56 1.52 14.43
CA ARG A 561 -18.28 0.99 13.27
C ARG A 561 -19.06 -0.28 13.61
N ILE A 562 -18.46 -1.23 14.32
CA ILE A 562 -19.17 -2.45 14.78
C ILE A 562 -20.36 -2.08 15.67
N SER A 563 -20.22 -1.07 16.52
CA SER A 563 -21.32 -0.63 17.39
C SER A 563 -22.48 0.00 16.60
N GLU A 564 -22.20 0.77 15.54
CA GLU A 564 -23.24 1.36 14.66
C GLU A 564 -24.12 0.33 13.99
N THR A 565 -23.54 -0.81 13.60
CA THR A 565 -24.28 -1.92 12.97
C THR A 565 -25.20 -2.68 13.92
N ARG A 566 -25.12 -2.44 15.24
CA ARG A 566 -25.93 -3.13 16.27
C ARG A 566 -25.80 -4.66 16.26
N ILE A 567 -24.70 -5.19 15.72
CA ILE A 567 -24.40 -6.62 15.70
C ILE A 567 -24.09 -7.15 17.11
N LEU A 568 -23.53 -6.29 17.97
CA LEU A 568 -23.25 -6.60 19.36
C LEU A 568 -24.44 -6.31 20.26
N GLY A 569 -24.67 -7.20 21.24
CA GLY A 569 -25.66 -7.00 22.28
C GLY A 569 -25.24 -5.90 23.27
N PRO A 570 -26.19 -5.24 23.99
CA PRO A 570 -25.90 -4.10 24.88
C PRO A 570 -24.92 -4.38 26.03
N ARG A 571 -24.63 -5.65 26.32
CA ARG A 571 -23.75 -6.10 27.42
C ARG A 571 -22.41 -6.66 26.93
N GLU A 572 -22.20 -6.75 25.62
CA GLU A 572 -20.97 -7.34 25.08
C GLU A 572 -19.83 -6.31 25.13
N ILE A 573 -18.66 -6.74 25.62
CA ILE A 573 -17.46 -5.90 25.68
C ILE A 573 -16.93 -5.76 24.25
N SER A 574 -17.04 -4.57 23.68
CA SER A 574 -16.71 -4.32 22.28
C SER A 574 -15.22 -4.40 21.98
N GLY A 575 -14.35 -4.13 22.96
CA GLY A 575 -12.89 -4.03 22.77
C GLY A 575 -12.23 -5.33 22.27
N GLU A 576 -12.31 -6.42 23.05
CA GLU A 576 -11.68 -7.71 22.70
C GLU A 576 -12.22 -8.29 21.39
N ILE A 577 -13.53 -8.17 21.18
CA ILE A 577 -14.16 -8.63 19.94
C ILE A 577 -13.64 -7.82 18.74
N SER A 578 -13.50 -6.50 18.89
CA SER A 578 -13.02 -5.63 17.80
C SER A 578 -11.56 -5.93 17.44
N GLU A 579 -10.73 -6.30 18.41
CA GLU A 579 -9.34 -6.69 18.17
C GLU A 579 -9.28 -8.00 17.36
N GLU A 580 -10.06 -9.01 17.74
CA GLU A 580 -10.12 -10.28 17.01
C GLU A 580 -10.74 -10.10 15.62
N VAL A 581 -11.78 -9.28 15.46
CA VAL A 581 -12.37 -8.95 14.16
C VAL A 581 -11.35 -8.27 13.24
N ARG A 582 -10.56 -7.33 13.77
CA ARG A 582 -9.49 -6.67 13.01
C ARG A 582 -8.40 -7.68 12.60
N ALA A 583 -8.00 -8.57 13.50
CA ALA A 583 -7.04 -9.64 13.20
C ALA A 583 -7.55 -10.61 12.12
N LEU A 584 -8.84 -10.95 12.14
CA LEU A 584 -9.48 -11.72 11.07
C LEU A 584 -9.47 -10.95 9.74
N GLY A 585 -9.71 -9.63 9.76
CA GLY A 585 -9.58 -8.78 8.58
C GLY A 585 -8.18 -8.86 7.95
N PHE A 586 -7.12 -8.80 8.77
CA PHE A 586 -5.74 -9.01 8.32
C PHE A 586 -5.52 -10.42 7.76
N THR A 587 -6.08 -11.43 8.42
CA THR A 587 -5.98 -12.83 7.99
C THR A 587 -6.60 -13.04 6.62
N LEU A 588 -7.78 -12.48 6.35
CA LEU A 588 -8.43 -12.53 5.04
C LEU A 588 -7.60 -11.82 3.96
N MET A 589 -7.10 -10.61 4.24
CA MET A 589 -6.25 -9.86 3.31
C MET A 589 -4.96 -10.62 2.95
N ASN A 590 -4.29 -11.18 3.96
CA ASN A 590 -3.09 -12.00 3.78
C ASN A 590 -3.37 -13.31 3.06
N ALA A 591 -4.61 -13.81 3.13
CA ALA A 591 -5.03 -15.00 2.39
C ALA A 591 -5.41 -14.69 0.94
N GLY A 592 -5.38 -13.42 0.52
CA GLY A 592 -5.79 -13.01 -0.83
C GLY A 592 -7.32 -12.90 -1.01
N LEU A 593 -8.09 -13.02 0.07
CA LEU A 593 -9.54 -12.88 0.06
C LEU A 593 -9.91 -11.40 0.09
N ARG A 594 -10.87 -11.01 -0.76
CA ARG A 594 -11.30 -9.61 -0.91
C ARG A 594 -12.74 -9.48 -0.48
N VAL A 595 -12.98 -8.69 0.57
CA VAL A 595 -14.30 -8.53 1.19
C VAL A 595 -14.49 -7.09 1.61
N ASN A 596 -15.71 -6.56 1.53
CA ASN A 596 -16.03 -5.26 2.11
C ASN A 596 -16.06 -5.36 3.64
N LEU A 597 -15.00 -4.91 4.32
CA LEU A 597 -14.88 -4.94 5.78
C LEU A 597 -15.64 -3.81 6.48
N ASP A 598 -16.25 -2.91 5.72
CA ASP A 598 -17.16 -1.88 6.24
C ASP A 598 -18.64 -2.29 6.16
N ALA A 599 -18.96 -3.33 5.38
CA ALA A 599 -20.33 -3.81 5.23
C ALA A 599 -20.83 -4.53 6.50
N GLU A 600 -22.05 -4.18 6.92
CA GLU A 600 -22.70 -4.79 8.10
C GLU A 600 -22.75 -6.31 8.02
N GLU A 601 -23.08 -6.87 6.85
CA GLU A 601 -23.14 -8.32 6.67
C GLU A 601 -21.78 -9.00 6.92
N THR A 602 -20.70 -8.44 6.35
CA THR A 602 -19.34 -8.94 6.53
C THR A 602 -18.91 -8.83 7.99
N LEU A 603 -19.12 -7.68 8.61
CA LEU A 603 -18.84 -7.46 10.03
C LEU A 603 -19.61 -8.45 10.90
N GLY A 604 -20.86 -8.74 10.56
CA GLY A 604 -21.71 -9.70 11.28
C GLY A 604 -21.14 -11.11 11.25
N ARG A 605 -20.62 -11.52 10.09
CA ARG A 605 -19.92 -12.80 9.94
C ARG A 605 -18.64 -12.82 10.76
N LEU A 606 -17.81 -11.78 10.68
CA LEU A 606 -16.54 -11.70 11.41
C LEU A 606 -16.73 -11.69 12.92
N VAL A 607 -17.71 -10.95 13.43
CA VAL A 607 -18.04 -10.94 14.87
C VAL A 607 -18.44 -12.33 15.36
N ARG A 608 -19.22 -13.10 14.59
CA ARG A 608 -19.57 -14.48 14.94
C ARG A 608 -18.34 -15.39 14.99
N ILE A 609 -17.44 -15.28 14.01
CA ILE A 609 -16.19 -16.03 13.96
C ILE A 609 -15.30 -15.66 15.15
N ALA A 610 -15.13 -14.37 15.43
CA ALA A 610 -14.36 -13.86 16.56
C ALA A 610 -14.88 -14.40 17.90
N LYS A 611 -16.20 -14.36 18.14
CA LYS A 611 -16.82 -14.93 19.35
C LYS A 611 -16.51 -16.41 19.50
N ARG A 612 -16.65 -17.21 18.44
CA ARG A 612 -16.29 -18.64 18.47
C ARG A 612 -14.83 -18.83 18.86
N ILE A 613 -13.91 -18.11 18.22
CA ILE A 613 -12.47 -18.23 18.49
C ILE A 613 -12.15 -17.90 19.95
N LEU A 614 -12.73 -16.83 20.49
CA LEU A 614 -12.57 -16.43 21.88
C LEU A 614 -13.11 -17.50 22.85
N GLU A 615 -14.29 -18.08 22.56
CA GLU A 615 -14.85 -19.18 23.34
C GLU A 615 -13.96 -20.44 23.32
N GLU A 616 -13.42 -20.80 22.15
CA GLU A 616 -12.49 -21.93 22.00
C GLU A 616 -11.19 -21.71 22.78
N ARG A 617 -10.60 -20.51 22.69
CA ARG A 617 -9.41 -20.13 23.47
C ARG A 617 -9.69 -20.15 24.97
N ALA A 618 -10.84 -19.64 25.42
CA ALA A 618 -11.23 -19.69 26.83
C ALA A 618 -11.36 -21.14 27.33
N ARG A 619 -11.96 -22.04 26.53
CA ARG A 619 -12.03 -23.47 26.84
C ARG A 619 -10.64 -24.09 26.95
N LEU A 620 -9.75 -23.85 25.98
CA LEU A 620 -8.39 -24.39 25.99
C LEU A 620 -7.54 -23.84 27.14
N GLY A 621 -7.67 -22.56 27.46
CA GLY A 621 -6.98 -21.94 28.60
C GLY A 621 -7.42 -22.52 29.94
N LEU A 622 -8.73 -22.81 30.10
CA LEU A 622 -9.24 -23.53 31.27
C LEU A 622 -8.66 -24.95 31.36
N PHE A 623 -8.53 -25.66 30.24
CA PHE A 623 -7.90 -26.98 30.21
C PHE A 623 -6.42 -26.94 30.57
N GLN A 624 -5.65 -25.97 30.05
CA GLN A 624 -4.23 -25.81 30.43
C GLN A 624 -4.08 -25.50 31.92
N ASN A 625 -4.94 -24.62 32.47
CA ASN A 625 -4.95 -24.33 33.90
C ASN A 625 -5.36 -25.55 34.73
N LEU A 626 -6.29 -26.39 34.25
CA LEU A 626 -6.69 -27.63 34.91
C LEU A 626 -5.55 -28.67 34.90
N ILE A 627 -4.88 -28.86 33.76
CA ILE A 627 -3.71 -29.77 33.65
C ILE A 627 -2.57 -29.28 34.56
N LEU A 628 -2.29 -27.97 34.58
CA LEU A 628 -1.32 -27.39 35.50
C LEU A 628 -1.74 -27.62 36.96
N TYR A 629 -3.01 -27.48 37.30
CA TYR A 629 -3.51 -27.73 38.64
C TYR A 629 -3.42 -29.22 39.05
N GLU A 630 -3.72 -30.15 38.15
CA GLU A 630 -3.59 -31.59 38.39
C GLU A 630 -2.12 -32.03 38.49
N THR A 631 -1.22 -31.49 37.65
CA THR A 631 0.22 -31.77 37.75
C THR A 631 0.82 -31.16 39.02
N TRP A 632 0.43 -29.94 39.39
CA TRP A 632 0.82 -29.34 40.68
C TRP A 632 0.28 -30.13 41.87
N SER A 633 -0.98 -30.57 41.83
CA SER A 633 -1.58 -31.39 42.89
C SER A 633 -0.88 -32.75 43.00
N ALA A 634 -0.57 -33.40 41.88
CA ALA A 634 0.17 -34.67 41.87
C ALA A 634 1.63 -34.51 42.35
N LEU A 635 2.31 -33.41 42.02
CA LEU A 635 3.64 -33.08 42.53
C LEU A 635 3.61 -32.72 44.01
N PHE A 636 2.57 -32.01 44.48
CA PHE A 636 2.38 -31.68 45.89
C PHE A 636 2.12 -32.94 46.73
N PHE A 637 1.28 -33.86 46.26
CA PHE A 637 1.04 -35.15 46.93
C PHE A 637 2.26 -36.08 46.91
N LYS A 638 3.07 -36.07 45.83
CA LYS A 638 4.35 -36.80 45.79
C LYS A 638 5.44 -36.14 46.65
N GLY A 639 5.44 -34.82 46.78
CA GLY A 639 6.34 -34.07 47.65
C GLY A 639 6.05 -34.29 49.14
N VAL A 640 4.76 -34.38 49.51
CA VAL A 640 4.34 -34.67 50.90
C VAL A 640 4.65 -36.13 51.29
N THR A 641 4.57 -37.08 50.36
CA THR A 641 4.97 -38.48 50.63
C THR A 641 6.48 -38.67 50.71
N TRP A 642 7.29 -37.85 50.03
CA TRP A 642 8.76 -37.85 50.22
C TRP A 642 9.23 -37.07 51.46
N GLY A 643 8.51 -36.01 51.86
CA GLY A 643 8.80 -35.25 53.08
C GLY A 643 8.51 -36.01 54.38
N LEU A 644 7.55 -36.94 54.37
CA LEU A 644 7.22 -37.78 55.53
C LEU A 644 8.11 -39.03 55.69
N CYS A 645 8.97 -39.35 54.72
CA CYS A 645 9.94 -40.45 54.82
C CYS A 645 11.36 -40.02 55.21
N ARG A 646 11.59 -38.74 55.57
CA ARG A 646 12.92 -38.24 55.99
C ARG A 646 12.99 -37.65 57.40
N ILE A 647 11.94 -37.82 58.21
CA ILE A 647 11.97 -37.55 59.66
C ILE A 647 11.94 -38.88 60.41
N SER A 648 13.01 -39.67 60.25
CA SER A 648 13.36 -40.79 61.14
C SER A 648 14.76 -41.30 60.82
N ASN A 649 15.78 -40.45 60.98
CA ASN A 649 17.14 -40.89 61.32
C ASN A 649 18.08 -39.69 61.52
N THR A 650 17.96 -39.05 62.68
CA THR A 650 19.09 -38.43 63.39
C THR A 650 18.75 -38.50 64.87
N GLY A 651 19.23 -39.55 65.54
CA GLY A 651 19.37 -39.59 66.99
C GLY A 651 20.79 -39.20 67.37
N LEU A 652 20.92 -38.59 68.56
CA LEU A 652 22.05 -38.57 69.50
C LEU A 652 23.48 -38.54 68.94
#